data_AF-A0A2H9MFM6-F1
#
_entry.id   AF-A0A2H9MFM6-F1
#
_cell.length_a   1.000
_cell.length_b   1.000
_cell.length_c   1.000
_cell.angle_alpha   90.00
_cell.angle_beta   90.00
_cell.angle_gamma   90.00
#
_symmetry.space_group_name_H-M   'P 1'
#
loop_
_entity.id
_entity.type
_entity.pdbx_description
1 polymer ?
#
loop_
_entity_poly.entity_id
_entity_poly.type
_entity_poly.pdbx_seq_one_letter_code
_entity_poly.pdbx_strand_id
1 'polypeptide(L)'
;MAVITIDRKDFCQLVGKDFTMQQIEENIPMMGTGWEGSEGDTFTVEIFPNRPDMLSVEGLARAFSSYMGVKTGLRKYKLEGSEEMVIIEDKVSKVRPYFVSCVIKNVKFTDDFIKSIMQVQEKLHITHCRKRKKVAIGLHDYDKIAFPVIYTTKPKEFKFIPLEQKEEMTLQQILEELPKGKDYAWVLEGMKEYPLLHDGRGKVLSMPPIINSEDTKVEENTKNIFVDITATDEKAANEVLNIIATTFADRGAAIHKIKIKYEDRMVYTPDLSTKIITINPNYVNKLLGLILTNLQITQCLQRMGYDAEEVTKDKIEVKTPCYRTDIMHGIDIVEDVAIAYGYQAFDPEIPKISTIGDEDEKEIFCTRLRSLLVGYGMQEVVTFILSNKNSLFKKMCMDVKPVAETANAKTSEYDVVRNWLLPSLIEVLSRNKHNEYPQNLFEVGDVVSLEDNDIGNKSMKRLAVALCHSKANFSEMKSLVESILSNVGVNDYGVEESNAPCYITGRVAKFVVNGKVLARFGEINPKVLENWGLEMPAAGGEICVDLLFGLINGKEVSSKTGKCEVKLAEEKGIEKPPEKRDVEFERIDTERLFYQDPYMKEAQAKVIEINGKEVILDKTLFFAFSGGQASDRGTINEIPLVEVKKANHKIVHILEKEPDFNTGDTVQLSLGWERRYNLMKLHSAAHIVYYPFVEKLGKPKIIGSNINPDKARIDFLYDKPITQIIPEIEKEANEAIAKGLEIKSEPDKKDPEKRWWKCGSWGMPCGGTHVKNASEIGKIKLKRKNIGGGKERVEITLM
;
A
#
# COMPACT_ATOMS: atom_id res chain seq x y z
N MET A 1 4.19 7.44 -4.64
CA MET A 1 4.43 8.11 -5.93
C MET A 1 4.80 9.55 -5.61
N ALA A 2 4.75 10.51 -6.54
CA ALA A 2 5.13 11.89 -6.23
C ALA A 2 3.91 12.67 -5.71
N VAL A 3 4.06 13.27 -4.54
CA VAL A 3 3.02 14.11 -3.92
C VAL A 3 3.37 15.59 -4.14
N ILE A 4 2.39 16.40 -4.52
CA ILE A 4 2.52 17.85 -4.70
C ILE A 4 1.45 18.58 -3.89
N THR A 5 1.82 19.73 -3.33
CA THR A 5 0.91 20.61 -2.57
C THR A 5 0.66 21.88 -3.38
N ILE A 6 -0.59 22.30 -3.45
CA ILE A 6 -1.08 23.33 -4.37
C ILE A 6 -1.99 24.30 -3.62
N ASP A 7 -1.81 25.60 -3.90
CA ASP A 7 -2.75 26.64 -3.49
C ASP A 7 -3.95 26.69 -4.44
N ARG A 8 -5.17 26.68 -3.88
CA ARG A 8 -6.42 26.63 -4.64
C ARG A 8 -6.62 27.86 -5.52
N LYS A 9 -6.24 29.06 -5.05
CA LYS A 9 -6.47 30.30 -5.82
C LYS A 9 -5.57 30.35 -7.04
N ASP A 10 -4.28 30.04 -6.89
CA ASP A 10 -3.35 29.96 -8.01
C ASP A 10 -3.79 28.88 -9.02
N PHE A 11 -4.21 27.71 -8.52
CA PHE A 11 -4.78 26.65 -9.35
C PHE A 11 -6.01 27.12 -10.14
N CYS A 12 -7.00 27.73 -9.49
CA CYS A 12 -8.21 28.21 -10.15
C CYS A 12 -7.93 29.33 -11.17
N GLN A 13 -6.96 30.19 -10.88
CA GLN A 13 -6.50 31.23 -11.81
C GLN A 13 -5.94 30.62 -13.09
N LEU A 14 -5.10 29.58 -12.98
CA LEU A 14 -4.53 28.86 -14.12
C LEU A 14 -5.60 28.09 -14.91
N VAL A 15 -6.53 27.44 -14.21
CA VAL A 15 -7.69 26.75 -14.81
C VAL A 15 -8.53 27.74 -15.62
N GLY A 16 -8.67 28.98 -15.14
CA GLY A 16 -9.45 30.05 -15.75
C GLY A 16 -10.91 30.09 -15.28
N LYS A 17 -11.23 29.38 -14.19
CA LYS A 17 -12.53 29.36 -13.54
C LYS A 17 -12.33 29.00 -12.06
N ASP A 18 -13.13 29.60 -11.17
CA ASP A 18 -13.10 29.29 -9.75
C ASP A 18 -13.86 27.98 -9.47
N PHE A 19 -13.24 27.12 -8.65
CA PHE A 19 -13.80 25.85 -8.19
C PHE A 19 -13.69 25.76 -6.67
N THR A 20 -14.74 25.23 -6.03
CA THR A 20 -14.71 24.99 -4.59
C THR A 20 -13.76 23.83 -4.27
N MET A 21 -13.24 23.79 -3.03
CA MET A 21 -12.38 22.68 -2.61
C MET A 21 -13.07 21.31 -2.78
N GLN A 22 -14.38 21.25 -2.51
CA GLN A 22 -15.18 20.04 -2.72
C GLN A 22 -15.24 19.62 -4.19
N GLN A 23 -15.46 20.56 -5.11
CA GLN A 23 -15.47 20.24 -6.55
C GLN A 23 -14.10 19.72 -7.01
N ILE A 24 -13.02 20.26 -6.46
CA ILE A 24 -11.66 19.81 -6.77
C ILE A 24 -11.44 18.38 -6.23
N GLU A 25 -11.79 18.14 -4.96
CA GLU A 25 -11.71 16.84 -4.29
C GLU A 25 -12.47 15.74 -5.04
N GLU A 26 -13.67 16.04 -5.55
CA GLU A 26 -14.50 15.07 -6.27
C GLU A 26 -13.97 14.76 -7.68
N ASN A 27 -13.36 15.73 -8.38
CA ASN A 27 -13.03 15.61 -9.81
C ASN A 27 -11.57 15.25 -10.08
N ILE A 28 -10.62 15.69 -9.26
CA ILE A 28 -9.19 15.38 -9.44
C ILE A 28 -8.95 13.86 -9.47
N PRO A 29 -9.52 13.05 -8.56
CA PRO A 29 -9.31 11.60 -8.58
C PRO A 29 -9.79 10.92 -9.85
N MET A 30 -10.87 11.44 -10.45
CA MET A 30 -11.44 10.90 -11.68
C MET A 30 -10.51 11.04 -12.88
N MET A 31 -9.48 11.88 -12.80
CA MET A 31 -8.47 12.06 -13.85
C MET A 31 -7.25 11.12 -13.69
N GLY A 32 -7.30 10.15 -12.77
CA GLY A 32 -6.18 9.23 -12.52
C GLY A 32 -5.11 9.84 -11.61
N THR A 33 -5.54 10.53 -10.55
CA THR A 33 -4.64 11.06 -9.50
C THR A 33 -5.18 10.68 -8.11
N GLY A 34 -4.32 10.65 -7.09
CA GLY A 34 -4.72 10.38 -5.70
C GLY A 34 -5.00 11.69 -4.95
N TRP A 35 -6.09 11.75 -4.18
CA TRP A 35 -6.35 12.85 -3.25
C TRP A 35 -5.78 12.52 -1.87
N GLU A 36 -4.82 13.32 -1.39
CA GLU A 36 -4.19 13.12 -0.07
C GLU A 36 -4.85 13.95 1.03
N GLY A 37 -5.54 15.03 0.65
CA GLY A 37 -6.30 15.89 1.56
C GLY A 37 -6.10 17.38 1.28
N SER A 38 -6.82 18.20 2.05
CA SER A 38 -6.76 19.66 1.98
C SER A 38 -6.65 20.29 3.37
N GLU A 39 -5.90 21.39 3.47
CA GLU A 39 -5.79 22.21 4.68
C GLU A 39 -5.93 23.70 4.30
N GLY A 40 -6.95 24.36 4.86
CA GLY A 40 -7.26 25.75 4.50
C GLY A 40 -7.59 25.91 3.01
N ASP A 41 -6.84 26.76 2.32
CA ASP A 41 -6.98 27.01 0.87
C ASP A 41 -5.96 26.19 0.05
N THR A 42 -5.26 25.25 0.68
CA THR A 42 -4.27 24.38 0.03
C THR A 42 -4.75 22.94 -0.03
N PHE A 43 -4.34 22.21 -1.06
CA PHE A 43 -4.64 20.79 -1.21
C PHE A 43 -3.44 20.01 -1.72
N THR A 44 -3.45 18.71 -1.45
CA THR A 44 -2.34 17.81 -1.75
C THR A 44 -2.83 16.64 -2.58
N VAL A 45 -2.10 16.34 -3.66
CA VAL A 45 -2.43 15.26 -4.59
C VAL A 45 -1.23 14.37 -4.85
N GLU A 46 -1.49 13.08 -4.97
CA GLU A 46 -0.52 12.09 -5.44
C GLU A 46 -0.65 11.94 -6.97
N ILE A 47 0.42 12.27 -7.69
CA ILE A 47 0.49 12.18 -9.15
C ILE A 47 1.05 10.81 -9.55
N PHE A 48 0.36 10.16 -10.48
CA PHE A 48 0.79 8.86 -10.99
C PHE A 48 2.06 9.00 -11.85
N PRO A 49 3.00 8.01 -11.79
CA PRO A 49 4.30 8.14 -12.45
C PRO A 49 4.26 8.29 -13.98
N ASN A 50 3.19 7.88 -14.64
CA ASN A 50 3.00 8.02 -16.09
C ASN A 50 2.67 9.46 -16.51
N ARG A 51 2.22 10.33 -15.60
CA ARG A 51 1.83 11.72 -15.90
C ARG A 51 2.79 12.75 -15.28
N PRO A 52 4.09 12.75 -15.65
CA PRO A 52 5.06 13.70 -15.11
C PRO A 52 4.73 15.15 -15.48
N ASP A 53 3.91 15.37 -16.51
CA ASP A 53 3.41 16.69 -16.89
C ASP A 53 2.53 17.34 -15.82
N MET A 54 1.94 16.56 -14.91
CA MET A 54 1.09 17.03 -13.81
C MET A 54 1.84 17.30 -12.50
N LEU A 55 3.17 17.18 -12.46
CA LEU A 55 3.99 17.40 -11.24
C LEU A 55 4.13 18.87 -10.82
N SER A 56 3.37 19.76 -11.44
CA SER A 56 3.32 21.20 -11.19
C SER A 56 1.88 21.67 -11.11
N VAL A 57 1.62 22.81 -10.45
CA VAL A 57 0.26 23.39 -10.42
C VAL A 57 -0.21 23.75 -11.83
N GLU A 58 0.70 24.24 -12.69
CA GLU A 58 0.43 24.59 -14.08
C GLU A 58 0.01 23.35 -14.88
N GLY A 59 0.77 22.27 -14.75
CA GLY A 59 0.49 21.00 -15.41
C GLY A 59 -0.84 20.38 -14.98
N LEU A 60 -1.10 20.33 -13.67
CA LEU A 60 -2.35 19.82 -13.14
C LEU A 60 -3.54 20.71 -13.55
N ALA A 61 -3.40 22.04 -13.43
CA ALA A 61 -4.42 23.00 -13.83
C ALA A 61 -4.73 22.91 -15.33
N ARG A 62 -3.70 22.76 -16.17
CA ARG A 62 -3.85 22.57 -17.62
C ARG A 62 -4.70 21.35 -17.93
N ALA A 63 -4.41 20.21 -17.32
CA ALA A 63 -5.17 18.98 -17.51
C ALA A 63 -6.60 19.09 -16.93
N PHE A 64 -6.75 19.65 -15.72
CA PHE A 64 -8.04 19.80 -15.06
C PHE A 64 -8.96 20.75 -15.82
N SER A 65 -8.41 21.84 -16.37
CA SER A 65 -9.13 22.79 -17.21
C SER A 65 -9.69 22.14 -18.48
N SER A 66 -8.95 21.23 -19.11
CA SER A 66 -9.45 20.43 -20.23
C SER A 66 -10.55 19.46 -19.76
N TYR A 67 -10.30 18.72 -18.68
CA TYR A 67 -11.21 17.69 -18.18
C TYR A 67 -12.58 18.26 -17.79
N MET A 68 -12.58 19.41 -17.10
CA MET A 68 -13.79 20.14 -16.69
C MET A 68 -14.46 20.90 -17.84
N GLY A 69 -13.93 20.84 -19.07
CA GLY A 69 -14.50 21.49 -20.24
C GLY A 69 -14.30 23.02 -20.28
N VAL A 70 -13.42 23.58 -19.44
CA VAL A 70 -13.17 25.04 -19.40
C VAL A 70 -12.34 25.47 -20.61
N LYS A 71 -11.28 24.72 -20.92
CA LYS A 71 -10.44 24.95 -22.09
C LYS A 71 -10.11 23.58 -22.71
N THR A 72 -10.99 23.05 -23.55
CA THR A 72 -10.78 21.77 -24.24
C THR A 72 -9.78 21.90 -25.40
N GLY A 73 -9.36 20.77 -25.95
CA GLY A 73 -8.43 20.71 -27.08
C GLY A 73 -6.98 20.94 -26.71
N LEU A 74 -6.12 20.88 -27.73
CA LEU A 74 -4.67 20.97 -27.58
C LEU A 74 -4.23 22.40 -27.23
N ARG A 75 -3.32 22.52 -26.26
CA ARG A 75 -2.66 23.79 -25.94
C ARG A 75 -1.61 24.11 -26.99
N LYS A 76 -1.74 25.27 -27.62
CA LYS A 76 -0.81 25.74 -28.67
C LYS A 76 0.27 26.61 -28.04
N TYR A 77 1.52 26.19 -28.20
CA TYR A 77 2.69 26.95 -27.76
C TYR A 77 3.43 27.52 -28.96
N LYS A 78 3.65 28.83 -28.95
CA LYS A 78 4.45 29.50 -29.98
C LYS A 78 5.92 29.39 -29.61
N LEU A 79 6.72 28.89 -30.54
CA LEU A 79 8.17 28.79 -30.39
C LEU A 79 8.85 29.90 -31.19
N GLU A 80 9.63 30.72 -30.50
CA GLU A 80 10.36 31.85 -31.11
C GLU A 80 11.80 31.45 -31.46
N GLY A 81 12.40 32.18 -32.40
CA GLY A 81 13.81 32.00 -32.76
C GLY A 81 14.76 32.56 -31.70
N SER A 82 15.96 32.01 -31.64
CA SER A 82 17.09 32.58 -30.92
C SER A 82 18.34 32.50 -31.81
N GLU A 83 19.23 33.49 -31.67
CA GLU A 83 20.57 33.45 -32.28
C GLU A 83 21.59 32.75 -31.36
N GLU A 84 21.21 32.48 -30.11
CA GLU A 84 22.07 31.89 -29.10
C GLU A 84 22.47 30.45 -29.45
N MET A 85 23.68 30.08 -29.01
CA MET A 85 24.28 28.78 -29.31
C MET A 85 24.88 28.13 -28.07
N VAL A 86 24.71 26.80 -27.99
CA VAL A 86 25.46 25.93 -27.07
C VAL A 86 26.38 25.02 -27.88
N ILE A 87 27.63 24.89 -27.45
CA ILE A 87 28.64 24.02 -28.07
C ILE A 87 28.88 22.83 -27.15
N ILE A 88 28.80 21.61 -27.70
CA ILE A 88 29.02 20.35 -26.99
C ILE A 88 30.37 19.76 -27.42
N GLU A 89 31.31 19.59 -26.49
CA GLU A 89 32.60 18.97 -26.77
C GLU A 89 32.52 17.44 -26.74
N ASP A 90 33.17 16.70 -27.65
CA ASP A 90 33.06 15.23 -27.73
C ASP A 90 33.41 14.51 -26.42
N LYS A 91 34.30 15.07 -25.59
CA LYS A 91 34.69 14.44 -24.33
C LYS A 91 33.53 14.21 -23.34
N VAL A 92 32.41 14.95 -23.44
CA VAL A 92 31.21 14.66 -22.63
C VAL A 92 30.53 13.35 -23.01
N SER A 93 30.79 12.81 -24.21
CA SER A 93 30.14 11.60 -24.73
C SER A 93 30.35 10.37 -23.84
N LYS A 94 31.51 10.30 -23.18
CA LYS A 94 31.92 9.20 -22.27
C LYS A 94 31.33 9.31 -20.87
N VAL A 95 30.71 10.44 -20.56
CA VAL A 95 30.28 10.80 -19.20
C VAL A 95 28.77 11.00 -19.18
N ARG A 96 28.27 11.94 -19.99
CA ARG A 96 26.87 12.33 -20.04
C ARG A 96 26.57 12.99 -21.41
N PRO A 97 26.30 12.18 -22.45
CA PRO A 97 26.40 12.56 -23.87
C PRO A 97 25.34 13.53 -24.38
N TYR A 98 24.15 13.58 -23.78
CA TYR A 98 23.02 14.32 -24.35
C TYR A 98 22.81 15.65 -23.65
N PHE A 99 22.54 16.68 -24.43
CA PHE A 99 22.22 18.03 -23.99
C PHE A 99 21.01 18.57 -24.76
N VAL A 100 20.05 19.14 -24.03
CA VAL A 100 18.93 19.90 -24.59
C VAL A 100 18.72 21.16 -23.78
N SER A 101 18.21 22.22 -24.41
CA SER A 101 18.06 23.51 -23.76
C SER A 101 16.96 24.38 -24.41
N CYS A 102 16.50 25.39 -23.68
CA CYS A 102 15.67 26.47 -24.21
C CYS A 102 15.99 27.79 -23.48
N VAL A 103 15.57 28.90 -24.08
CA VAL A 103 15.54 30.20 -23.41
C VAL A 103 14.09 30.59 -23.18
N ILE A 104 13.76 31.00 -21.97
CA ILE A 104 12.42 31.40 -21.56
C ILE A 104 12.47 32.88 -21.21
N LYS A 105 11.73 33.73 -21.94
CA LYS A 105 11.74 35.19 -21.75
C LYS A 105 10.43 35.71 -21.20
N ASN A 106 10.49 36.90 -20.60
CA ASN A 106 9.35 37.62 -20.04
C ASN A 106 8.63 36.87 -18.91
N VAL A 107 9.40 36.16 -18.09
CA VAL A 107 8.92 35.49 -16.90
C VAL A 107 8.51 36.53 -15.87
N LYS A 108 7.33 36.35 -15.27
CA LYS A 108 6.84 37.16 -14.15
C LYS A 108 6.84 36.29 -12.90
N PHE A 109 7.93 36.34 -12.14
CA PHE A 109 8.01 35.58 -10.91
C PHE A 109 7.09 36.13 -9.82
N THR A 110 6.45 35.19 -9.14
CA THR A 110 5.81 35.36 -7.85
C THR A 110 6.39 34.29 -6.93
N ASP A 111 6.30 34.47 -5.61
CA ASP A 111 6.77 33.47 -4.64
C ASP A 111 6.20 32.08 -4.92
N ASP A 112 4.91 32.02 -5.27
CA ASP A 112 4.22 30.76 -5.57
C ASP A 112 4.71 30.13 -6.88
N PHE A 113 5.04 30.95 -7.89
CA PHE A 113 5.60 30.44 -9.11
C PHE A 113 7.03 29.88 -8.91
N ILE A 114 7.86 30.57 -8.13
CA ILE A 114 9.21 30.08 -7.80
C ILE A 114 9.11 28.73 -7.07
N LYS A 115 8.21 28.61 -6.09
CA LYS A 115 7.94 27.35 -5.38
C LYS A 115 7.48 26.25 -6.34
N SER A 116 6.57 26.56 -7.28
CA SER A 116 6.11 25.59 -8.28
C SER A 116 7.26 25.07 -9.16
N ILE A 117 8.12 25.98 -9.64
CA ILE A 117 9.27 25.62 -10.48
C ILE A 117 10.28 24.76 -9.72
N MET A 118 10.59 25.09 -8.47
CA MET A 118 11.45 24.26 -7.62
C MET A 118 10.82 22.89 -7.38
N GLN A 119 9.52 22.83 -7.10
CA GLN A 119 8.79 21.60 -6.90
C GLN A 119 8.84 20.71 -8.15
N VAL A 120 8.50 21.22 -9.34
CA VAL A 120 8.50 20.39 -10.56
C VAL A 120 9.91 19.90 -10.90
N GLN A 121 10.94 20.74 -10.73
CA GLN A 121 12.33 20.35 -10.92
C GLN A 121 12.72 19.19 -9.99
N GLU A 122 12.45 19.31 -8.69
CA GLU A 122 12.78 18.30 -7.69
C GLU A 122 11.99 16.99 -7.90
N LYS A 123 10.68 17.10 -8.15
CA LYS A 123 9.82 15.92 -8.37
C LYS A 123 10.20 15.19 -9.65
N LEU A 124 10.52 15.90 -10.74
CA LEU A 124 11.06 15.29 -11.95
C LEU A 124 12.41 14.62 -11.69
N HIS A 125 13.31 15.26 -10.92
CA HIS A 125 14.60 14.68 -10.53
C HIS A 125 14.46 13.34 -9.81
N ILE A 126 13.53 13.25 -8.86
CA ILE A 126 13.29 12.04 -8.07
C ILE A 126 12.64 10.94 -8.94
N THR A 127 11.68 11.30 -9.78
CA THR A 127 10.85 10.36 -10.55
C THR A 127 11.42 10.08 -11.95
N HIS A 128 10.99 10.83 -12.95
CA HIS A 128 11.28 10.62 -14.38
C HIS A 128 12.79 10.63 -14.67
N CYS A 129 13.56 11.41 -13.92
CA CYS A 129 15.02 11.52 -14.06
C CYS A 129 15.82 10.46 -13.28
N ARG A 130 15.16 9.58 -12.49
CA ARG A 130 15.76 8.53 -11.65
C ARG A 130 16.86 9.04 -10.71
N LYS A 131 16.52 9.96 -9.81
CA LYS A 131 17.47 10.63 -8.90
C LYS A 131 18.66 11.22 -9.67
N ARG A 132 18.35 11.97 -10.72
CA ARG A 132 19.29 12.63 -11.65
C ARG A 132 20.22 11.75 -12.48
N LYS A 133 20.23 10.43 -12.26
CA LYS A 133 21.01 9.46 -13.03
C LYS A 133 20.74 9.63 -14.53
N LYS A 134 19.47 9.70 -14.90
CA LYS A 134 19.01 9.75 -16.30
C LYS A 134 19.08 11.17 -16.89
N VAL A 135 18.55 12.16 -16.16
CA VAL A 135 18.42 13.55 -16.61
C VAL A 135 18.71 14.50 -15.45
N ALA A 136 19.36 15.64 -15.69
CA ALA A 136 19.57 16.68 -14.71
C ALA A 136 19.17 18.01 -15.32
N ILE A 137 18.57 18.87 -14.50
CA ILE A 137 17.93 20.12 -14.91
C ILE A 137 18.62 21.23 -14.15
N GLY A 138 19.14 22.22 -14.85
CA GLY A 138 19.54 23.49 -14.28
C GLY A 138 18.69 24.64 -14.85
N LEU A 139 18.48 25.62 -13.99
CA LEU A 139 17.80 26.88 -14.33
C LEU A 139 18.77 28.00 -13.99
N HIS A 140 19.01 28.88 -14.94
CA HIS A 140 19.99 29.95 -14.84
C HIS A 140 19.37 31.28 -15.23
N ASP A 141 19.78 32.35 -14.56
CA ASP A 141 19.47 33.71 -15.01
C ASP A 141 20.16 33.99 -16.34
N TYR A 142 19.38 34.07 -17.41
CA TYR A 142 19.87 34.26 -18.78
C TYR A 142 20.64 35.56 -18.92
N ASP A 143 20.23 36.63 -18.21
CA ASP A 143 20.82 37.96 -18.36
C ASP A 143 22.25 38.02 -17.78
N LYS A 144 22.65 37.01 -16.99
CA LYS A 144 24.01 36.87 -16.42
C LYS A 144 24.98 36.07 -17.31
N ILE A 145 24.51 35.48 -18.42
CA ILE A 145 25.26 34.55 -19.28
C ILE A 145 25.78 35.24 -20.55
N ALA A 146 27.04 35.00 -20.92
CA ALA A 146 27.56 35.40 -22.23
C ALA A 146 27.68 34.19 -23.17
N PHE A 147 26.87 34.15 -24.22
CA PHE A 147 26.92 33.07 -25.21
C PHE A 147 28.16 33.17 -26.14
N PRO A 148 28.63 32.05 -26.74
CA PRO A 148 28.06 30.70 -26.64
C PRO A 148 28.32 30.04 -25.28
N VAL A 149 27.40 29.19 -24.84
CA VAL A 149 27.62 28.29 -23.69
C VAL A 149 28.35 27.04 -24.16
N ILE A 150 29.27 26.52 -23.37
CA ILE A 150 30.09 25.36 -23.69
C ILE A 150 29.81 24.26 -22.65
N TYR A 151 29.40 23.08 -23.12
CA TYR A 151 29.24 21.88 -22.32
C TYR A 151 30.44 20.95 -22.52
N THR A 152 31.15 20.72 -21.42
CA THR A 152 32.49 20.14 -21.41
C THR A 152 32.69 19.26 -20.18
N THR A 153 33.89 18.71 -20.01
CA THR A 153 34.35 18.06 -18.77
C THR A 153 35.58 18.78 -18.22
N LYS A 154 35.77 18.72 -16.91
CA LYS A 154 36.93 19.28 -16.20
C LYS A 154 37.51 18.28 -15.19
N PRO A 155 38.81 18.37 -14.88
CA PRO A 155 39.43 17.55 -13.85
C PRO A 155 38.92 17.95 -12.46
N LYS A 156 39.13 17.06 -11.48
CA LYS A 156 38.52 17.14 -10.14
C LYS A 156 38.97 18.37 -9.35
N GLU A 157 40.14 18.91 -9.67
CA GLU A 157 40.78 20.06 -9.04
C GLU A 157 40.26 21.40 -9.55
N PHE A 158 39.45 21.41 -10.61
CA PHE A 158 38.85 22.63 -11.15
C PHE A 158 37.93 23.27 -10.10
N LYS A 159 37.92 24.60 -10.03
CA LYS A 159 37.20 25.37 -9.01
C LYS A 159 36.15 26.30 -9.59
N PHE A 160 35.06 26.47 -8.86
CA PHE A 160 34.08 27.53 -9.07
C PHE A 160 33.31 27.79 -7.76
N ILE A 161 32.44 28.80 -7.74
CA ILE A 161 31.58 29.11 -6.59
C ILE A 161 30.23 28.38 -6.77
N PRO A 162 30.00 27.25 -6.08
CA PRO A 162 28.72 26.55 -6.17
C PRO A 162 27.58 27.32 -5.49
N LEU A 163 26.35 27.00 -5.87
CA LEU A 163 25.13 27.64 -5.36
C LEU A 163 25.12 27.68 -3.82
N GLU A 164 24.73 28.82 -3.27
CA GLU A 164 24.67 29.16 -1.84
C GLU A 164 26.03 29.15 -1.11
N GLN A 165 27.15 29.12 -1.83
CA GLN A 165 28.49 29.28 -1.26
C GLN A 165 29.08 30.65 -1.58
N LYS A 166 30.05 31.07 -0.76
CA LYS A 166 30.75 32.37 -0.88
C LYS A 166 32.16 32.24 -1.45
N GLU A 167 32.73 31.06 -1.39
CA GLU A 167 34.12 30.79 -1.77
C GLU A 167 34.17 29.71 -2.86
N GLU A 168 35.26 29.74 -3.61
CA GLU A 168 35.52 28.73 -4.64
C GLU A 168 35.81 27.36 -3.99
N MET A 169 35.16 26.32 -4.53
CA MET A 169 35.38 24.94 -4.13
C MET A 169 35.83 24.11 -5.33
N THR A 170 36.70 23.13 -5.10
CA THR A 170 37.01 22.15 -6.14
C THR A 170 35.82 21.26 -6.43
N LEU A 171 35.75 20.67 -7.63
CA LEU A 171 34.67 19.73 -7.97
C LEU A 171 34.63 18.54 -7.01
N GLN A 172 35.80 18.08 -6.53
CA GLN A 172 35.89 17.03 -5.52
C GLN A 172 35.32 17.46 -4.16
N GLN A 173 35.70 18.64 -3.66
CA GLN A 173 35.15 19.17 -2.41
C GLN A 173 33.63 19.34 -2.49
N ILE A 174 33.09 19.75 -3.64
CA ILE A 174 31.64 19.84 -3.84
C ILE A 174 30.98 18.49 -3.61
N LEU A 175 31.54 17.39 -4.10
CA LEU A 175 31.00 16.04 -3.92
C LEU A 175 31.13 15.54 -2.47
N GLU A 176 32.23 15.88 -1.79
CA GLU A 176 32.58 15.35 -0.47
C GLU A 176 32.04 16.18 0.70
N GLU A 177 31.79 17.47 0.51
CA GLU A 177 31.44 18.41 1.59
C GLU A 177 29.96 18.83 1.53
N LEU A 178 29.46 19.17 0.35
CA LEU A 178 28.09 19.72 0.19
C LEU A 178 27.01 18.63 0.26
N PRO A 179 25.82 18.92 0.85
CA PRO A 179 24.72 17.96 0.94
C PRO A 179 24.31 17.37 -0.43
N LYS A 180 24.06 18.23 -1.42
CA LYS A 180 23.73 17.80 -2.80
C LYS A 180 24.86 17.01 -3.47
N GLY A 181 26.12 17.29 -3.10
CA GLY A 181 27.27 16.50 -3.54
C GLY A 181 27.19 15.07 -3.03
N LYS A 182 27.05 14.91 -1.72
CA LYS A 182 26.96 13.61 -1.05
C LYS A 182 25.79 12.76 -1.55
N ASP A 183 24.62 13.39 -1.73
CA ASP A 183 23.39 12.70 -2.15
C ASP A 183 23.48 12.11 -3.58
N TYR A 184 24.29 12.72 -4.46
CA TYR A 184 24.35 12.39 -5.89
C TYR A 184 25.76 12.02 -6.40
N ALA A 185 26.78 11.96 -5.54
CA ALA A 185 28.16 11.65 -5.94
C ALA A 185 28.28 10.31 -6.69
N TRP A 186 27.47 9.32 -6.31
CA TRP A 186 27.40 8.01 -6.96
C TRP A 186 27.05 8.07 -8.45
N VAL A 187 26.44 9.16 -8.95
CA VAL A 187 26.14 9.33 -10.38
C VAL A 187 27.41 9.57 -11.20
N LEU A 188 28.46 10.11 -10.58
CA LEU A 188 29.76 10.40 -11.20
C LEU A 188 30.86 9.43 -10.74
N GLU A 189 30.51 8.34 -10.07
CA GLU A 189 31.47 7.38 -9.53
C GLU A 189 32.25 6.68 -10.65
N GLY A 190 33.57 6.54 -10.47
CA GLY A 190 34.48 5.93 -11.45
C GLY A 190 34.89 6.83 -12.62
N MET A 191 34.35 8.06 -12.72
CA MET A 191 34.70 9.00 -13.80
C MET A 191 36.00 9.76 -13.51
N LYS A 192 36.81 9.98 -14.57
CA LYS A 192 38.09 10.69 -14.48
C LYS A 192 37.93 12.21 -14.44
N GLU A 193 37.00 12.72 -15.24
CA GLU A 193 36.62 14.14 -15.31
C GLU A 193 35.11 14.26 -15.11
N TYR A 194 34.66 15.44 -14.65
CA TYR A 194 33.26 15.71 -14.36
C TYR A 194 32.64 16.71 -15.34
N PRO A 195 31.33 16.58 -15.65
CA PRO A 195 30.65 17.49 -16.55
C PRO A 195 30.62 18.92 -16.00
N LEU A 196 30.80 19.90 -16.87
CA LEU A 196 30.76 21.32 -16.53
C LEU A 196 30.11 22.12 -17.67
N LEU A 197 29.28 23.09 -17.33
CA LEU A 197 28.84 24.15 -18.24
C LEU A 197 29.50 25.47 -17.88
N HIS A 198 30.00 26.18 -18.89
CA HIS A 198 30.46 27.56 -18.72
C HIS A 198 30.08 28.43 -19.93
N ASP A 199 30.04 29.74 -19.73
CA ASP A 199 29.76 30.71 -20.77
C ASP A 199 31.01 31.04 -21.61
N GLY A 200 30.86 31.87 -22.64
CA GLY A 200 31.94 32.29 -23.55
C GLY A 200 33.02 33.13 -22.89
N ARG A 201 32.81 33.61 -21.66
CA ARG A 201 33.83 34.30 -20.83
C ARG A 201 34.51 33.33 -19.85
N GLY A 202 34.12 32.06 -19.85
CA GLY A 202 34.64 31.04 -18.92
C GLY A 202 33.93 31.02 -17.56
N LYS A 203 32.86 31.80 -17.38
CA LYS A 203 32.08 31.81 -16.13
C LYS A 203 31.23 30.55 -16.03
N VAL A 204 31.32 29.83 -14.91
CA VAL A 204 30.64 28.54 -14.72
C VAL A 204 29.15 28.74 -14.48
N LEU A 205 28.34 27.96 -15.19
CA LEU A 205 26.90 27.86 -15.01
C LEU A 205 26.57 26.75 -14.02
N SER A 206 27.09 25.54 -14.24
CA SER A 206 26.78 24.37 -13.41
C SER A 206 27.85 23.29 -13.52
N MET A 207 27.85 22.39 -12.52
CA MET A 207 28.50 21.08 -12.55
C MET A 207 27.41 20.00 -12.55
N PRO A 208 26.86 19.62 -13.72
CA PRO A 208 25.84 18.58 -13.79
C PRO A 208 26.38 17.21 -13.40
N PRO A 209 25.56 16.32 -12.81
CA PRO A 209 24.16 16.51 -12.38
C PRO A 209 24.03 17.05 -10.94
N ILE A 210 25.07 17.67 -10.39
CA ILE A 210 25.21 17.89 -8.95
C ILE A 210 24.65 19.24 -8.51
N ILE A 211 25.22 20.34 -9.01
CA ILE A 211 24.90 21.69 -8.49
C ILE A 211 25.10 22.78 -9.55
N ASN A 212 24.32 23.85 -9.41
CA ASN A 212 24.46 25.07 -10.20
C ASN A 212 25.50 26.01 -9.55
N SER A 213 25.91 27.04 -10.27
CA SER A 213 26.79 28.11 -9.80
C SER A 213 25.97 29.22 -9.14
N GLU A 214 26.48 29.81 -8.05
CA GLU A 214 25.84 30.98 -7.40
C GLU A 214 25.69 32.16 -8.37
N ASP A 215 26.65 32.22 -9.28
CA ASP A 215 26.91 33.26 -10.24
C ASP A 215 25.80 33.45 -11.30
N THR A 216 24.93 32.45 -11.45
CA THR A 216 23.80 32.41 -12.41
C THR A 216 22.48 32.04 -11.72
N LYS A 217 22.42 32.19 -10.40
CA LYS A 217 21.23 31.91 -9.59
C LYS A 217 20.01 32.69 -10.08
N VAL A 218 18.87 31.99 -10.12
CA VAL A 218 17.56 32.56 -10.38
C VAL A 218 17.03 33.22 -9.10
N GLU A 219 16.61 34.47 -9.23
CA GLU A 219 16.11 35.32 -8.16
C GLU A 219 14.71 35.86 -8.53
N GLU A 220 14.00 36.48 -7.58
CA GLU A 220 12.66 37.04 -7.82
C GLU A 220 12.61 38.08 -8.96
N ASN A 221 13.72 38.79 -9.20
CA ASN A 221 13.84 39.79 -10.25
C ASN A 221 14.27 39.22 -11.61
N THR A 222 14.62 37.93 -11.70
CA THR A 222 15.02 37.27 -12.95
C THR A 222 13.85 37.27 -13.93
N LYS A 223 14.05 37.76 -15.15
CA LYS A 223 12.99 37.82 -16.18
C LYS A 223 13.18 36.84 -17.33
N ASN A 224 14.43 36.43 -17.52
CA ASN A 224 14.84 35.57 -18.61
C ASN A 224 15.61 34.39 -18.01
N ILE A 225 15.27 33.18 -18.42
CA ILE A 225 15.83 31.95 -17.89
C ILE A 225 16.47 31.17 -19.01
N PHE A 226 17.69 30.72 -18.80
CA PHE A 226 18.34 29.71 -19.59
C PHE A 226 18.14 28.36 -18.89
N VAL A 227 17.47 27.42 -19.57
CA VAL A 227 17.27 26.06 -19.07
C VAL A 227 18.33 25.16 -19.69
N ASP A 228 19.13 24.50 -18.87
CA ASP A 228 20.07 23.48 -19.33
C ASP A 228 19.63 22.10 -18.84
N ILE A 229 19.61 21.13 -19.74
CA ILE A 229 19.31 19.75 -19.39
C ILE A 229 20.40 18.85 -19.94
N THR A 230 21.08 18.15 -19.04
CA THR A 230 22.07 17.13 -19.37
C THR A 230 21.53 15.75 -19.07
N ALA A 231 21.85 14.77 -19.91
CA ALA A 231 21.28 13.43 -19.78
C ALA A 231 22.17 12.31 -20.31
N THR A 232 21.88 11.09 -19.83
CA THR A 232 22.35 9.83 -20.43
C THR A 232 21.33 9.23 -21.38
N ASP A 233 20.13 9.81 -21.49
CA ASP A 233 19.02 9.36 -22.34
C ASP A 233 18.36 10.58 -23.00
N GLU A 234 18.45 10.64 -24.33
CA GLU A 234 18.01 11.77 -25.15
C GLU A 234 16.48 11.96 -25.13
N LYS A 235 15.71 10.86 -25.13
CA LYS A 235 14.25 10.92 -25.12
C LYS A 235 13.75 11.58 -23.84
N ALA A 236 14.22 11.11 -22.68
CA ALA A 236 13.85 11.70 -21.39
C ALA A 236 14.30 13.15 -21.24
N ALA A 237 15.45 13.52 -21.82
CA ALA A 237 15.91 14.91 -21.82
C ALA A 237 14.91 15.84 -22.52
N ASN A 238 14.47 15.46 -23.73
CA ASN A 238 13.48 16.22 -24.50
C ASN A 238 12.12 16.28 -23.81
N GLU A 239 11.66 15.15 -23.24
CA GLU A 239 10.41 15.07 -22.50
C GLU A 239 10.41 16.03 -21.28
N VAL A 240 11.48 16.01 -20.49
CA VAL A 240 11.66 16.92 -19.35
C VAL A 240 11.75 18.39 -19.80
N LEU A 241 12.48 18.68 -20.87
CA LEU A 241 12.58 20.04 -21.42
C LEU A 241 11.20 20.57 -21.84
N ASN A 242 10.42 19.75 -22.54
CA ASN A 242 9.09 20.11 -23.01
C ASN A 242 8.14 20.37 -21.83
N ILE A 243 8.15 19.52 -20.80
CA ILE A 243 7.36 19.73 -19.59
C ILE A 243 7.72 21.07 -18.93
N ILE A 244 9.01 21.33 -18.69
CA ILE A 244 9.46 22.59 -18.07
C ILE A 244 9.05 23.80 -18.93
N ALA A 245 9.37 23.76 -20.23
CA ALA A 245 9.10 24.88 -21.13
C ALA A 245 7.60 25.21 -21.17
N THR A 246 6.74 24.18 -21.24
CA THR A 246 5.28 24.36 -21.26
C THR A 246 4.72 24.85 -19.91
N THR A 247 5.28 24.41 -18.77
CA THR A 247 4.97 24.97 -17.44
C THR A 247 5.20 26.48 -17.38
N PHE A 248 6.32 26.98 -17.93
CA PHE A 248 6.56 28.43 -18.00
C PHE A 248 5.61 29.14 -18.97
N ALA A 249 5.33 28.54 -20.12
CA ALA A 249 4.43 29.15 -21.12
C ALA A 249 2.97 29.21 -20.65
N ASP A 250 2.52 28.29 -19.80
CA ASP A 250 1.19 28.37 -19.18
C ASP A 250 1.02 29.61 -18.29
N ARG A 251 2.13 30.19 -17.80
CA ARG A 251 2.16 31.50 -17.13
C ARG A 251 2.43 32.68 -18.06
N GLY A 252 2.40 32.46 -19.37
CA GLY A 252 2.56 33.49 -20.39
C GLY A 252 4.00 33.84 -20.76
N ALA A 253 4.99 33.05 -20.33
CA ALA A 253 6.37 33.24 -20.77
C ALA A 253 6.57 32.83 -22.24
N ALA A 254 7.51 33.49 -22.92
CA ALA A 254 7.85 33.17 -24.31
C ALA A 254 8.97 32.12 -24.35
N ILE A 255 8.76 31.04 -25.12
CA ILE A 255 9.76 29.99 -25.30
C ILE A 255 10.55 30.28 -26.58
N HIS A 256 11.87 30.35 -26.47
CA HIS A 256 12.79 30.49 -27.58
C HIS A 256 13.60 29.21 -27.77
N LYS A 257 13.66 28.74 -29.02
CA LYS A 257 14.54 27.61 -29.39
C LYS A 257 15.99 28.05 -29.41
N ILE A 258 16.90 27.22 -28.94
CA ILE A 258 18.34 27.47 -28.99
C ILE A 258 19.03 26.49 -29.95
N LYS A 259 20.12 26.94 -30.55
CA LYS A 259 20.95 26.11 -31.43
C LYS A 259 21.97 25.33 -30.60
N ILE A 260 22.00 24.01 -30.73
CA ILE A 260 23.00 23.15 -30.07
C ILE A 260 23.89 22.55 -31.15
N LYS A 261 25.19 22.81 -31.04
CA LYS A 261 26.24 22.35 -31.95
C LYS A 261 27.01 21.21 -31.29
N TYR A 262 26.82 20.00 -31.81
CA TYR A 262 27.70 18.85 -31.58
C TYR A 262 28.82 18.85 -32.63
N GLU A 263 29.82 17.98 -32.50
CA GLU A 263 30.88 17.85 -33.51
C GLU A 263 30.36 17.34 -34.86
N ASP A 264 29.36 16.45 -34.85
CA ASP A 264 28.82 15.76 -36.00
C ASP A 264 27.49 16.35 -36.53
N ARG A 265 26.75 17.08 -35.68
CA ARG A 265 25.40 17.56 -36.01
C ARG A 265 25.04 18.89 -35.35
N MET A 266 24.02 19.55 -35.89
CA MET A 266 23.38 20.71 -35.27
C MET A 266 21.90 20.40 -35.03
N VAL A 267 21.41 20.70 -33.83
CA VAL A 267 20.01 20.50 -33.44
C VAL A 267 19.42 21.77 -32.84
N TYR A 268 18.10 21.90 -32.89
CA TYR A 268 17.36 23.00 -32.27
C TYR A 268 16.40 22.43 -31.24
N THR A 269 16.44 22.96 -30.01
CA THR A 269 15.56 22.52 -28.91
C THR A 269 14.90 23.74 -28.26
N PRO A 270 13.69 23.61 -27.68
CA PRO A 270 12.87 22.40 -27.59
C PRO A 270 12.11 22.09 -28.89
N ASP A 271 11.68 20.85 -29.05
CA ASP A 271 10.71 20.45 -30.07
C ASP A 271 9.33 20.31 -29.41
N LEU A 272 8.47 21.31 -29.65
CA LEU A 272 7.11 21.35 -29.12
C LEU A 272 6.07 20.87 -30.14
N SER A 273 6.49 20.20 -31.21
CA SER A 273 5.57 19.65 -32.21
C SER A 273 4.67 18.54 -31.63
N THR A 274 3.47 18.42 -32.19
CA THR A 274 2.50 17.40 -31.80
C THR A 274 2.81 16.09 -32.51
N LYS A 275 2.63 14.97 -31.82
CA LYS A 275 2.64 13.65 -32.48
C LYS A 275 1.24 13.29 -32.94
N ILE A 276 1.15 12.52 -34.01
CA ILE A 276 -0.12 12.08 -34.57
C ILE A 276 -0.27 10.57 -34.33
N ILE A 277 -1.40 10.19 -33.74
CA ILE A 277 -1.82 8.80 -33.60
C ILE A 277 -3.15 8.62 -34.30
N THR A 278 -3.28 7.54 -35.06
CA THR A 278 -4.54 7.15 -35.67
C THR A 278 -5.19 6.07 -34.82
N ILE A 279 -6.50 6.19 -34.55
CA ILE A 279 -7.30 5.16 -33.89
C ILE A 279 -8.55 4.81 -34.72
N ASN A 280 -8.97 3.53 -34.62
CA ASN A 280 -10.23 3.08 -35.18
C ASN A 280 -11.34 3.20 -34.11
N PRO A 281 -12.45 3.91 -34.38
CA PRO A 281 -13.56 4.05 -33.43
C PRO A 281 -14.16 2.72 -32.94
N ASN A 282 -14.22 1.70 -33.81
CA ASN A 282 -14.73 0.38 -33.44
C ASN A 282 -13.80 -0.32 -32.44
N TYR A 283 -12.50 -0.07 -32.51
CA TYR A 283 -11.54 -0.59 -31.52
C TYR A 283 -11.77 0.05 -30.14
N VAL A 284 -12.03 1.36 -30.08
CA VAL A 284 -12.36 2.08 -28.84
C VAL A 284 -13.61 1.48 -28.21
N ASN A 285 -14.70 1.41 -28.97
CA ASN A 285 -15.99 0.89 -28.51
C ASN A 285 -15.89 -0.57 -28.04
N LYS A 286 -15.19 -1.42 -28.80
CA LYS A 286 -15.00 -2.84 -28.44
C LYS A 286 -14.26 -3.02 -27.11
N LEU A 287 -13.24 -2.22 -26.84
CA LEU A 287 -12.48 -2.31 -25.59
C LEU A 287 -13.23 -1.74 -24.39
N LEU A 288 -13.95 -0.63 -24.60
CA LEU A 288 -14.71 0.02 -23.53
C LEU A 288 -16.07 -0.64 -23.27
N GLY A 289 -16.56 -1.47 -24.19
CA GLY A 289 -17.93 -2.01 -24.09
C GLY A 289 -19.00 -0.93 -24.31
N LEU A 290 -18.68 0.13 -25.06
CA LEU A 290 -19.56 1.27 -25.31
C LEU A 290 -19.98 1.35 -26.77
N ILE A 291 -20.99 2.17 -27.06
CA ILE A 291 -21.44 2.52 -28.42
C ILE A 291 -21.37 4.04 -28.58
N LEU A 292 -20.15 4.56 -28.71
CA LEU A 292 -19.87 5.98 -28.92
C LEU A 292 -19.76 6.30 -30.42
N THR A 293 -20.33 7.44 -30.81
CA THR A 293 -20.12 8.05 -32.13
C THR A 293 -18.72 8.68 -32.23
N ASN A 294 -18.22 8.88 -33.45
CA ASN A 294 -16.94 9.56 -33.69
C ASN A 294 -16.90 10.96 -33.06
N LEU A 295 -18.04 11.67 -33.05
CA LEU A 295 -18.18 12.96 -32.39
C LEU A 295 -18.04 12.85 -30.86
N GLN A 296 -18.65 11.85 -30.22
CA GLN A 296 -18.51 11.65 -28.78
C GLN A 296 -17.08 11.28 -28.39
N ILE A 297 -16.42 10.43 -29.19
CA ILE A 297 -15.01 10.06 -28.98
C ILE A 297 -14.11 11.30 -29.09
N THR A 298 -14.26 12.09 -30.15
CA THR A 298 -13.47 13.32 -30.33
C THR A 298 -13.72 14.35 -29.21
N GLN A 299 -14.96 14.50 -28.72
CA GLN A 299 -15.28 15.34 -27.56
C GLN A 299 -14.61 14.84 -26.27
N CYS A 300 -14.58 13.53 -26.04
CA CYS A 300 -13.87 12.94 -24.90
C CYS A 300 -12.37 13.25 -24.97
N LEU A 301 -11.76 13.06 -26.15
CA LEU A 301 -10.34 13.36 -26.38
C LEU A 301 -10.04 14.86 -26.21
N GLN A 302 -10.92 15.74 -26.66
CA GLN A 302 -10.78 17.18 -26.42
C GLN A 302 -10.81 17.53 -24.93
N ARG A 303 -11.60 16.82 -24.12
CA ARG A 303 -11.58 16.96 -22.66
C ARG A 303 -10.30 16.44 -22.02
N MET A 304 -9.52 15.60 -22.71
CA MET A 304 -8.20 15.16 -22.25
C MET A 304 -7.04 15.98 -22.83
N GLY A 305 -7.34 17.07 -23.54
CA GLY A 305 -6.33 17.99 -24.08
C GLY A 305 -5.74 17.57 -25.43
N TYR A 306 -6.46 16.74 -26.18
CA TYR A 306 -6.13 16.39 -27.57
C TYR A 306 -6.92 17.22 -28.57
N ASP A 307 -6.33 17.48 -29.73
CA ASP A 307 -7.12 17.78 -30.92
C ASP A 307 -7.34 16.47 -31.68
N ALA A 308 -8.60 16.15 -31.99
CA ALA A 308 -8.97 14.93 -32.69
C ALA A 308 -9.94 15.26 -33.82
N GLU A 309 -9.70 14.67 -34.99
CA GLU A 309 -10.53 14.87 -36.18
C GLU A 309 -10.90 13.54 -36.84
N GLU A 310 -12.16 13.43 -37.26
CA GLU A 310 -12.62 12.32 -38.07
C GLU A 310 -12.09 12.50 -39.51
N VAL A 311 -11.22 11.57 -39.94
CA VAL A 311 -10.70 11.55 -41.32
C VAL A 311 -11.62 10.70 -42.20
N THR A 312 -12.08 9.57 -41.67
CA THR A 312 -13.10 8.71 -42.26
C THR A 312 -13.95 8.08 -41.15
N LYS A 313 -15.06 7.43 -41.52
CA LYS A 313 -15.93 6.73 -40.56
C LYS A 313 -15.17 5.75 -39.64
N ASP A 314 -14.11 5.12 -40.13
CA ASP A 314 -13.31 4.13 -39.41
C ASP A 314 -11.94 4.65 -38.93
N LYS A 315 -11.70 5.96 -39.03
CA LYS A 315 -10.39 6.57 -38.75
C LYS A 315 -10.52 7.95 -38.12
N ILE A 316 -10.06 8.06 -36.86
CA ILE A 316 -9.85 9.33 -36.17
C ILE A 316 -8.35 9.59 -36.06
N GLU A 317 -7.92 10.79 -36.45
CA GLU A 317 -6.57 11.29 -36.25
C GLU A 317 -6.52 12.11 -34.96
N VAL A 318 -5.59 11.77 -34.06
CA VAL A 318 -5.44 12.37 -32.73
C VAL A 318 -4.07 13.01 -32.64
N LYS A 319 -4.03 14.33 -32.42
CA LYS A 319 -2.83 15.13 -32.19
C LYS A 319 -2.55 15.18 -30.69
N THR A 320 -1.42 14.62 -30.29
CA THR A 320 -1.01 14.52 -28.89
C THR A 320 -0.05 15.65 -28.52
N PRO A 321 -0.21 16.26 -27.33
CA PRO A 321 0.65 17.35 -26.90
C PRO A 321 2.06 16.86 -26.56
N CYS A 322 3.06 17.70 -26.79
CA CYS A 322 4.48 17.39 -26.63
C CYS A 322 4.93 17.09 -25.18
N TYR A 323 4.10 17.45 -24.19
CA TYR A 323 4.33 17.21 -22.77
C TYR A 323 3.75 15.87 -22.27
N ARG A 324 2.88 15.19 -23.04
CA ARG A 324 2.35 13.86 -22.68
C ARG A 324 3.35 12.78 -23.09
N THR A 325 4.12 12.31 -22.11
CA THR A 325 5.21 11.34 -22.30
C THR A 325 4.74 9.89 -22.29
N ASP A 326 3.54 9.66 -21.77
CA ASP A 326 2.88 8.36 -21.59
C ASP A 326 2.28 7.79 -22.86
N ILE A 327 1.96 8.63 -23.85
CA ILE A 327 1.24 8.18 -25.05
C ILE A 327 2.19 7.48 -26.03
N MET A 328 2.04 6.17 -26.13
CA MET A 328 2.89 5.28 -26.93
C MET A 328 2.08 4.42 -27.92
N HIS A 329 0.82 4.16 -27.63
CA HIS A 329 -0.04 3.27 -28.40
C HIS A 329 -1.50 3.76 -28.41
N GLY A 330 -2.32 3.24 -29.32
CA GLY A 330 -3.75 3.58 -29.40
C GLY A 330 -4.55 3.21 -28.14
N ILE A 331 -4.02 2.32 -27.28
CA ILE A 331 -4.67 1.94 -26.01
C ILE A 331 -4.63 3.09 -24.99
N ASP A 332 -3.58 3.92 -25.01
CA ASP A 332 -3.48 5.08 -24.11
C ASP A 332 -4.52 6.15 -24.48
N ILE A 333 -4.85 6.23 -25.78
CA ILE A 333 -5.95 7.06 -26.28
C ILE A 333 -7.30 6.49 -25.82
N VAL A 334 -7.48 5.16 -25.81
CA VAL A 334 -8.69 4.51 -25.30
C VAL A 334 -8.86 4.74 -23.80
N GLU A 335 -7.78 4.67 -23.02
CA GLU A 335 -7.78 5.01 -21.59
C GLU A 335 -8.27 6.44 -21.37
N ASP A 336 -7.73 7.42 -22.10
CA ASP A 336 -8.15 8.81 -21.97
C ASP A 336 -9.62 9.03 -22.41
N VAL A 337 -10.13 8.26 -23.38
CA VAL A 337 -11.58 8.26 -23.68
C VAL A 337 -12.38 7.73 -22.50
N ALA A 338 -11.95 6.65 -21.85
CA ALA A 338 -12.62 6.10 -20.67
C ALA A 338 -12.64 7.09 -19.50
N ILE A 339 -11.51 7.75 -19.23
CA ILE A 339 -11.38 8.77 -18.19
C ILE A 339 -12.34 9.94 -18.47
N ALA A 340 -12.35 10.48 -19.69
CA ALA A 340 -13.24 11.58 -20.04
C ALA A 340 -14.72 11.19 -20.05
N TYR A 341 -15.05 9.97 -20.48
CA TYR A 341 -16.41 9.43 -20.38
C TYR A 341 -16.84 9.31 -18.91
N GLY A 342 -15.90 8.94 -18.04
CA GLY A 342 -16.09 8.80 -16.60
C GLY A 342 -16.37 7.34 -16.24
N TYR A 343 -15.51 6.74 -15.42
CA TYR A 343 -15.65 5.33 -14.99
C TYR A 343 -16.97 5.05 -14.29
N GLN A 344 -17.55 6.04 -13.61
CA GLN A 344 -18.86 5.95 -12.97
C GLN A 344 -20.04 5.79 -13.94
N ALA A 345 -19.84 6.05 -15.23
CA ALA A 345 -20.87 5.93 -16.26
C ALA A 345 -20.85 4.57 -16.99
N PHE A 346 -19.97 3.66 -16.60
CA PHE A 346 -19.92 2.31 -17.16
C PHE A 346 -20.88 1.39 -16.41
N ASP A 347 -21.69 0.64 -17.15
CA ASP A 347 -22.51 -0.43 -16.61
C ASP A 347 -21.66 -1.71 -16.49
N PRO A 348 -21.47 -2.26 -15.27
CA PRO A 348 -20.67 -3.47 -15.09
C PRO A 348 -21.41 -4.71 -15.64
N GLU A 349 -20.77 -5.46 -16.54
CA GLU A 349 -21.27 -6.74 -17.06
C GLU A 349 -20.38 -7.91 -16.57
N ILE A 350 -21.00 -9.01 -16.14
CA ILE A 350 -20.27 -10.24 -15.81
C ILE A 350 -19.85 -10.91 -17.14
N PRO A 351 -18.55 -11.19 -17.36
CA PRO A 351 -18.12 -11.88 -18.57
C PRO A 351 -18.81 -13.23 -18.74
N LYS A 352 -19.35 -13.49 -19.94
CA LYS A 352 -20.00 -14.76 -20.30
C LYS A 352 -18.96 -15.85 -20.61
N ILE A 353 -18.12 -16.15 -19.64
CA ILE A 353 -17.13 -17.22 -19.71
C ILE A 353 -17.68 -18.47 -19.02
N SER A 354 -17.75 -19.59 -19.74
CA SER A 354 -18.06 -20.89 -19.14
C SER A 354 -16.74 -21.58 -18.82
N THR A 355 -16.33 -21.53 -17.56
CA THR A 355 -15.15 -22.22 -17.05
C THR A 355 -15.53 -22.98 -15.79
N ILE A 356 -15.13 -24.25 -15.71
CA ILE A 356 -15.19 -25.02 -14.47
C ILE A 356 -13.88 -24.76 -13.73
N GLY A 357 -13.95 -24.02 -12.62
CA GLY A 357 -12.84 -23.94 -11.68
C GLY A 357 -12.83 -25.20 -10.82
N ASP A 358 -11.65 -25.75 -10.56
CA ASP A 358 -11.47 -26.85 -9.63
C ASP A 358 -10.33 -26.53 -8.66
N GLU A 359 -10.39 -27.10 -7.46
CA GLU A 359 -9.32 -26.95 -6.48
C GLU A 359 -8.15 -27.88 -6.83
N ASP A 360 -6.93 -27.44 -6.57
CA ASP A 360 -5.76 -28.30 -6.72
C ASP A 360 -5.87 -29.50 -5.76
N GLU A 361 -5.78 -30.72 -6.30
CA GLU A 361 -5.95 -31.96 -5.53
C GLU A 361 -5.04 -32.04 -4.30
N LYS A 362 -3.84 -31.46 -4.39
CA LYS A 362 -2.89 -31.43 -3.26
C LYS A 362 -3.37 -30.47 -2.18
N GLU A 363 -3.99 -29.34 -2.53
CA GLU A 363 -4.55 -28.43 -1.54
C GLU A 363 -5.79 -29.02 -0.86
N ILE A 364 -6.65 -29.74 -1.60
CA ILE A 364 -7.74 -30.53 -1.01
C ILE A 364 -7.16 -31.53 0.02
N PHE A 365 -6.09 -32.23 -0.35
CA PHE A 365 -5.40 -33.15 0.54
C PHE A 365 -4.81 -32.44 1.78
N CYS A 366 -4.18 -31.28 1.61
CA CYS A 366 -3.65 -30.47 2.71
C CYS A 366 -4.76 -30.01 3.66
N THR A 367 -5.90 -29.57 3.13
CA THR A 367 -7.06 -29.17 3.93
C THR A 367 -7.60 -30.33 4.76
N ARG A 368 -7.66 -31.54 4.19
CA ARG A 368 -8.05 -32.75 4.94
C ARG A 368 -7.03 -33.09 6.04
N LEU A 369 -5.73 -32.96 5.77
CA LEU A 369 -4.68 -33.14 6.80
C LEU A 369 -4.82 -32.13 7.95
N ARG A 370 -5.12 -30.86 7.65
CA ARG A 370 -5.36 -29.84 8.69
C ARG A 370 -6.55 -30.22 9.57
N SER A 371 -7.68 -30.57 8.96
CA SER A 371 -8.88 -31.01 9.69
C SER A 371 -8.62 -32.22 10.59
N LEU A 372 -7.81 -33.18 10.11
CA LEU A 372 -7.39 -34.34 10.90
C LEU A 372 -6.63 -33.93 12.17
N LEU A 373 -5.67 -33.01 12.06
CA LEU A 373 -4.86 -32.54 13.20
C LEU A 373 -5.64 -31.68 14.19
N VAL A 374 -6.58 -30.88 13.69
CA VAL A 374 -7.58 -30.22 14.56
C VAL A 374 -8.38 -31.26 15.33
N GLY A 375 -8.76 -32.37 14.70
CA GLY A 375 -9.43 -33.51 15.34
C GLY A 375 -8.60 -34.16 16.46
N TYR A 376 -7.27 -34.14 16.38
CA TYR A 376 -6.37 -34.56 17.47
C TYR A 376 -6.22 -33.51 18.59
N GLY A 377 -6.98 -32.41 18.54
CA GLY A 377 -6.92 -31.33 19.51
C GLY A 377 -5.69 -30.42 19.35
N MET A 378 -5.06 -30.42 18.18
CA MET A 378 -3.92 -29.56 17.90
C MET A 378 -4.36 -28.21 17.34
N GLN A 379 -3.54 -27.19 17.55
CA GLN A 379 -3.74 -25.84 17.05
C GLN A 379 -2.86 -25.58 15.82
N GLU A 380 -3.46 -25.21 14.70
CA GLU A 380 -2.69 -24.77 13.54
C GLU A 380 -2.06 -23.39 13.80
N VAL A 381 -0.84 -23.20 13.32
CA VAL A 381 -0.16 -21.90 13.27
C VAL A 381 0.31 -21.60 11.86
N VAL A 382 0.47 -20.31 11.55
CA VAL A 382 0.99 -19.83 10.28
C VAL A 382 2.25 -19.03 10.55
N THR A 383 3.41 -19.57 10.16
CA THR A 383 4.71 -18.91 10.38
C THR A 383 5.26 -18.31 9.09
N PHE A 384 6.18 -17.35 9.24
CA PHE A 384 6.85 -16.73 8.09
C PHE A 384 7.68 -17.77 7.33
N ILE A 385 7.67 -17.66 5.99
CA ILE A 385 8.54 -18.48 5.14
C ILE A 385 10.01 -18.02 5.21
N LEU A 386 10.23 -16.73 5.48
CA LEU A 386 11.55 -16.18 5.73
C LEU A 386 11.98 -16.46 7.17
N SER A 387 13.26 -16.74 7.35
CA SER A 387 13.89 -17.02 8.63
C SER A 387 15.38 -16.62 8.55
N ASN A 388 16.20 -17.17 9.46
CA ASN A 388 17.64 -16.99 9.46
C ASN A 388 18.35 -18.31 9.78
N LYS A 389 19.61 -18.44 9.35
CA LYS A 389 20.43 -19.66 9.57
C LYS A 389 20.60 -20.00 11.05
N ASN A 390 20.56 -19.02 11.95
CA ASN A 390 20.69 -19.25 13.38
C ASN A 390 19.45 -19.98 13.94
N SER A 391 18.24 -19.53 13.60
CA SER A 391 16.98 -20.20 13.96
C SER A 391 16.87 -21.56 13.30
N LEU A 392 17.13 -21.66 11.99
CA LEU A 392 16.94 -22.91 11.24
C LEU A 392 17.92 -24.02 11.63
N PHE A 393 19.16 -23.68 12.02
CA PHE A 393 20.20 -24.69 12.25
C PHE A 393 20.82 -24.61 13.63
N LYS A 394 21.43 -23.47 13.98
CA LYS A 394 22.25 -23.35 15.20
C LYS A 394 21.45 -23.60 16.47
N LYS A 395 20.31 -22.93 16.65
CA LYS A 395 19.45 -23.12 17.82
C LYS A 395 18.85 -24.53 17.87
N MET A 396 18.64 -25.14 16.72
CA MET A 396 18.20 -26.53 16.57
C MET A 396 19.33 -27.54 16.73
N CYS A 397 20.57 -27.13 17.03
CA CYS A 397 21.74 -28.01 17.11
C CYS A 397 22.01 -28.82 15.83
N MET A 398 21.63 -28.28 14.67
CA MET A 398 21.82 -28.91 13.37
C MET A 398 23.01 -28.28 12.64
N ASP A 399 23.70 -29.06 11.81
CA ASP A 399 24.69 -28.53 10.89
C ASP A 399 24.05 -27.56 9.90
N VAL A 400 24.74 -26.46 9.63
CA VAL A 400 24.28 -25.45 8.67
C VAL A 400 24.34 -26.06 7.27
N LYS A 401 23.19 -26.06 6.59
CA LYS A 401 23.08 -26.51 5.19
C LYS A 401 22.92 -25.32 4.26
N PRO A 402 23.26 -25.48 2.96
CA PRO A 402 22.87 -24.53 1.93
C PRO A 402 21.35 -24.32 1.91
N VAL A 403 20.93 -23.06 1.85
CA VAL A 403 19.53 -22.60 1.78
C VAL A 403 19.44 -21.41 0.85
N ALA A 404 18.25 -21.09 0.35
CA ALA A 404 18.05 -19.89 -0.46
C ALA A 404 18.20 -18.62 0.41
N GLU A 405 19.03 -17.67 -0.04
CA GLU A 405 19.37 -16.45 0.69
C GLU A 405 18.92 -15.21 -0.07
N THR A 406 18.53 -14.17 0.66
CA THR A 406 18.14 -12.88 0.09
C THR A 406 19.37 -11.99 -0.10
N ALA A 407 19.57 -11.45 -1.31
CA ALA A 407 20.75 -10.64 -1.62
C ALA A 407 20.80 -9.30 -0.84
N ASN A 408 19.63 -8.74 -0.49
CA ASN A 408 19.49 -7.44 0.17
C ASN A 408 18.46 -7.51 1.30
N ALA A 409 18.69 -8.39 2.27
CA ALA A 409 17.83 -8.51 3.46
C ALA A 409 17.77 -7.17 4.21
N LYS A 410 16.56 -6.68 4.53
CA LYS A 410 16.40 -5.48 5.37
C LYS A 410 16.73 -5.75 6.84
N THR A 411 16.62 -7.01 7.27
CA THR A 411 16.94 -7.44 8.63
C THR A 411 17.63 -8.80 8.58
N SER A 412 18.50 -9.08 9.55
CA SER A 412 19.16 -10.39 9.70
C SER A 412 18.24 -11.48 10.27
N GLU A 413 17.00 -11.13 10.64
CA GLU A 413 16.01 -12.11 11.12
C GLU A 413 15.35 -12.88 9.97
N TYR A 414 15.34 -12.29 8.78
CA TYR A 414 14.63 -12.75 7.58
C TYR A 414 15.56 -12.71 6.36
N ASP A 415 16.76 -13.29 6.49
CA ASP A 415 17.80 -13.29 5.46
C ASP A 415 17.81 -14.55 4.58
N VAL A 416 17.13 -15.63 5.01
CA VAL A 416 17.00 -16.89 4.25
C VAL A 416 15.56 -17.38 4.15
N VAL A 417 15.28 -18.24 3.18
CA VAL A 417 14.01 -18.98 3.06
C VAL A 417 14.11 -20.30 3.82
N ARG A 418 13.10 -20.66 4.60
CA ARG A 418 13.08 -21.90 5.39
C ARG A 418 13.13 -23.15 4.50
N ASN A 419 13.98 -24.10 4.84
CA ASN A 419 14.08 -25.42 4.20
C ASN A 419 13.40 -26.54 5.01
N TRP A 420 12.87 -26.20 6.19
CA TRP A 420 12.07 -27.05 7.09
C TRP A 420 11.24 -26.15 8.04
N LEU A 421 10.20 -26.71 8.65
CA LEU A 421 9.13 -26.02 9.39
C LEU A 421 9.26 -26.10 10.92
N LEU A 422 9.78 -27.21 11.47
CA LEU A 422 9.85 -27.46 12.90
C LEU A 422 10.54 -26.32 13.70
N PRO A 423 11.64 -25.69 13.23
CA PRO A 423 12.24 -24.58 13.94
C PRO A 423 11.25 -23.42 14.15
N SER A 424 10.38 -23.17 13.18
CA SER A 424 9.35 -22.13 13.27
C SER A 424 8.31 -22.47 14.34
N LEU A 425 7.92 -23.74 14.48
CA LEU A 425 7.02 -24.17 15.56
C LEU A 425 7.68 -24.01 16.94
N ILE A 426 8.96 -24.39 17.07
CA ILE A 426 9.71 -24.20 18.32
C ILE A 426 9.85 -22.71 18.66
N GLU A 427 10.06 -21.85 17.67
CA GLU A 427 10.08 -20.41 17.85
C GLU A 427 8.73 -19.86 18.35
N VAL A 428 7.61 -20.37 17.82
CA VAL A 428 6.27 -20.01 18.31
C VAL A 428 6.10 -20.44 19.76
N LEU A 429 6.48 -21.67 20.13
CA LEU A 429 6.45 -22.13 21.53
C LEU A 429 7.30 -21.23 22.42
N SER A 430 8.52 -20.89 22.00
CA SER A 430 9.45 -20.01 22.74
C SER A 430 8.84 -18.64 23.05
N ARG A 431 8.14 -18.05 22.07
CA ARG A 431 7.43 -16.77 22.24
C ARG A 431 6.18 -16.88 23.12
N ASN A 432 5.61 -18.07 23.25
CA ASN A 432 4.35 -18.33 23.95
C ASN A 432 4.49 -19.11 25.27
N LYS A 433 5.71 -19.28 25.80
CA LYS A 433 5.97 -19.99 27.06
C LYS A 433 5.23 -19.48 28.30
N HIS A 434 4.66 -18.27 28.21
CA HIS A 434 3.88 -17.62 29.27
C HIS A 434 2.40 -18.02 29.26
N ASN A 435 1.93 -18.68 28.20
CA ASN A 435 0.58 -19.20 28.09
C ASN A 435 0.48 -20.61 28.70
N GLU A 436 -0.74 -21.04 29.01
CA GLU A 436 -1.01 -22.34 29.61
C GLU A 436 -0.60 -23.50 28.68
N TYR A 437 -0.28 -24.63 29.28
CA TYR A 437 -0.01 -25.91 28.61
C TYR A 437 -1.24 -26.81 28.72
N PRO A 438 -1.47 -27.75 27.78
CA PRO A 438 -0.60 -28.15 26.67
C PRO A 438 -0.59 -27.16 25.49
N GLN A 439 0.57 -27.01 24.85
CA GLN A 439 0.73 -26.23 23.61
C GLN A 439 1.08 -27.19 22.47
N ASN A 440 0.05 -27.78 21.86
CA ASN A 440 0.22 -28.74 20.76
C ASN A 440 -0.05 -28.03 19.44
N LEU A 441 1.01 -27.77 18.68
CA LEU A 441 0.99 -26.95 17.47
C LEU A 441 1.27 -27.78 16.22
N PHE A 442 0.69 -27.39 15.10
CA PHE A 442 1.07 -27.92 13.79
C PHE A 442 1.03 -26.83 12.71
N GLU A 443 1.70 -27.09 11.59
CA GLU A 443 1.62 -26.26 10.38
C GLU A 443 1.74 -27.15 9.14
N VAL A 444 0.84 -26.96 8.16
CA VAL A 444 1.00 -27.48 6.80
C VAL A 444 1.42 -26.32 5.90
N GLY A 445 2.72 -26.25 5.58
CA GLY A 445 3.32 -25.10 4.94
C GLY A 445 4.42 -25.43 3.94
N ASP A 446 4.78 -24.44 3.12
CA ASP A 446 5.82 -24.59 2.11
C ASP A 446 7.22 -24.41 2.70
N VAL A 447 8.16 -25.20 2.18
CA VAL A 447 9.60 -25.09 2.40
C VAL A 447 10.32 -25.11 1.07
N VAL A 448 11.52 -24.52 1.02
CA VAL A 448 12.32 -24.47 -0.21
C VAL A 448 13.58 -25.33 -0.06
N SER A 449 13.77 -26.29 -0.96
CA SER A 449 15.05 -26.99 -1.13
C SER A 449 15.82 -26.40 -2.31
N LEU A 450 17.14 -26.38 -2.20
CA LEU A 450 18.00 -26.09 -3.35
C LEU A 450 18.08 -27.35 -4.21
N GLU A 451 17.98 -27.16 -5.52
CA GLU A 451 17.97 -28.23 -6.53
C GLU A 451 18.80 -27.78 -7.74
N ASP A 452 19.36 -28.74 -8.47
CA ASP A 452 20.05 -28.48 -9.73
C ASP A 452 19.03 -28.40 -10.88
N ASN A 453 18.39 -27.22 -11.02
CA ASN A 453 17.43 -26.90 -12.06
C ASN A 453 17.55 -25.43 -12.50
N ASP A 454 16.82 -25.00 -13.53
CA ASP A 454 16.91 -23.64 -14.11
C ASP A 454 16.63 -22.50 -13.11
N ILE A 455 15.89 -22.79 -12.03
CA ILE A 455 15.52 -21.84 -10.97
C ILE A 455 16.49 -21.95 -9.77
N GLY A 456 17.23 -23.06 -9.66
CA GLY A 456 18.15 -23.38 -8.57
C GLY A 456 17.48 -23.85 -7.27
N ASN A 457 16.15 -24.03 -7.26
CA ASN A 457 15.40 -24.45 -6.08
C ASN A 457 14.05 -25.10 -6.43
N LYS A 458 13.39 -25.67 -5.41
CA LYS A 458 12.06 -26.26 -5.49
C LYS A 458 11.27 -26.03 -4.19
N SER A 459 10.02 -25.61 -4.34
CA SER A 459 9.07 -25.56 -3.22
C SER A 459 8.46 -26.93 -2.96
N MET A 460 8.33 -27.29 -1.69
CA MET A 460 7.68 -28.53 -1.24
C MET A 460 6.75 -28.26 -0.06
N LYS A 461 5.60 -28.94 -0.03
CA LYS A 461 4.71 -28.94 1.14
C LYS A 461 5.25 -29.88 2.22
N ARG A 462 5.25 -29.40 3.47
CA ARG A 462 5.52 -30.22 4.66
C ARG A 462 4.46 -30.00 5.71
N LEU A 463 4.29 -31.00 6.55
CA LEU A 463 3.52 -30.94 7.78
C LEU A 463 4.53 -31.01 8.93
N ALA A 464 4.55 -29.99 9.80
CA ALA A 464 5.27 -30.05 11.07
C ALA A 464 4.30 -30.15 12.23
N VAL A 465 4.72 -30.85 13.27
CA VAL A 465 3.98 -31.06 14.53
C VAL A 465 4.93 -30.83 15.69
N ALA A 466 4.49 -30.11 16.72
CA ALA A 466 5.18 -29.94 17.98
C ALA A 466 4.21 -30.12 19.15
N LEU A 467 4.48 -31.09 20.03
CA LEU A 467 3.78 -31.30 21.29
C LEU A 467 4.62 -30.69 22.41
N CYS A 468 4.03 -29.84 23.25
CA CYS A 468 4.73 -29.18 24.35
C CYS A 468 3.88 -29.25 25.63
N HIS A 469 4.24 -30.17 26.52
CA HIS A 469 3.57 -30.41 27.81
C HIS A 469 4.40 -31.39 28.66
N SER A 470 4.04 -31.53 29.93
CA SER A 470 4.79 -32.30 30.94
C SER A 470 4.94 -33.80 30.65
N LYS A 471 4.16 -34.34 29.69
CA LYS A 471 4.19 -35.75 29.30
C LYS A 471 4.70 -35.97 27.87
N ALA A 472 5.02 -34.91 27.13
CA ALA A 472 5.44 -35.00 25.74
C ALA A 472 6.67 -35.90 25.62
N ASN A 473 6.54 -37.01 24.90
CA ASN A 473 7.58 -38.03 24.77
C ASN A 473 7.59 -38.68 23.39
N PHE A 474 8.57 -39.54 23.15
CA PHE A 474 8.81 -40.20 21.87
C PHE A 474 7.65 -41.12 21.49
N SER A 475 7.11 -41.88 22.44
CA SER A 475 6.02 -42.81 22.19
C SER A 475 4.75 -42.08 21.75
N GLU A 476 4.44 -40.95 22.39
CA GLU A 476 3.30 -40.11 22.02
C GLU A 476 3.45 -39.53 20.61
N MET A 477 4.63 -38.98 20.29
CA MET A 477 4.92 -38.46 18.94
C MET A 477 4.88 -39.57 17.88
N LYS A 478 5.43 -40.75 18.19
CA LYS A 478 5.38 -41.92 17.32
C LYS A 478 3.94 -42.34 17.05
N SER A 479 3.12 -42.49 18.09
CA SER A 479 1.70 -42.83 17.95
C SER A 479 0.94 -41.80 17.12
N LEU A 480 1.21 -40.50 17.29
CA LEU A 480 0.60 -39.45 16.49
C LEU A 480 0.98 -39.57 15.01
N VAL A 481 2.28 -39.70 14.68
CA VAL A 481 2.74 -39.84 13.29
C VAL A 481 2.21 -41.11 12.64
N GLU A 482 2.23 -42.25 13.33
CA GLU A 482 1.65 -43.51 12.85
C GLU A 482 0.14 -43.37 12.61
N SER A 483 -0.57 -42.66 13.50
CA SER A 483 -2.00 -42.43 13.37
C SER A 483 -2.33 -41.51 12.19
N ILE A 484 -1.55 -40.44 11.97
CA ILE A 484 -1.70 -39.57 10.77
C ILE A 484 -1.54 -40.38 9.50
N LEU A 485 -0.47 -41.18 9.38
CA LEU A 485 -0.19 -41.99 8.19
C LEU A 485 -1.26 -43.06 7.95
N SER A 486 -1.70 -43.72 9.01
CA SER A 486 -2.74 -44.75 8.92
C SER A 486 -4.10 -44.18 8.48
N ASN A 487 -4.48 -42.99 8.99
CA ASN A 487 -5.72 -42.31 8.58
C ASN A 487 -5.72 -41.87 7.12
N VAL A 488 -4.56 -41.63 6.52
CA VAL A 488 -4.43 -41.33 5.09
C VAL A 488 -4.15 -42.56 4.23
N GLY A 489 -4.22 -43.78 4.81
CA GLY A 489 -4.09 -45.04 4.08
C GLY A 489 -2.66 -45.48 3.78
N VAL A 490 -1.66 -44.92 4.47
CA VAL A 490 -0.24 -45.27 4.33
C VAL A 490 0.20 -46.10 5.54
N ASN A 491 0.26 -47.41 5.36
CA ASN A 491 0.66 -48.37 6.40
C ASN A 491 2.00 -49.09 6.08
N ASP A 492 2.50 -48.96 4.84
CA ASP A 492 3.72 -49.63 4.39
C ASP A 492 4.87 -48.60 4.29
N TYR A 493 5.73 -48.61 5.31
CA TYR A 493 6.93 -47.78 5.40
C TYR A 493 8.00 -48.49 6.24
N GLY A 494 9.26 -48.26 5.88
CA GLY A 494 10.40 -48.70 6.68
C GLY A 494 10.55 -47.82 7.92
N VAL A 495 10.83 -48.44 9.07
CA VAL A 495 11.17 -47.75 10.31
C VAL A 495 12.67 -47.87 10.52
N GLU A 496 13.35 -46.72 10.63
CA GLU A 496 14.79 -46.66 10.83
C GLU A 496 15.13 -45.73 12.00
N GLU A 497 16.20 -46.06 12.72
CA GLU A 497 16.78 -45.16 13.72
C GLU A 497 17.37 -43.91 13.04
N SER A 498 17.35 -42.79 13.76
CA SER A 498 17.89 -41.51 13.30
C SER A 498 18.82 -40.94 14.37
N ASN A 499 19.85 -40.20 13.96
CA ASN A 499 20.81 -39.56 14.87
C ASN A 499 20.81 -38.04 14.71
N ALA A 500 19.67 -37.46 14.33
CA ALA A 500 19.55 -36.01 14.14
C ALA A 500 19.73 -35.28 15.50
N PRO A 501 20.74 -34.40 15.66
CA PRO A 501 21.11 -33.87 16.98
C PRO A 501 20.08 -32.94 17.62
N CYS A 502 19.09 -32.47 16.85
CA CYS A 502 17.95 -31.73 17.38
C CYS A 502 17.04 -32.56 18.31
N TYR A 503 17.21 -33.88 18.34
CA TYR A 503 16.47 -34.81 19.19
C TYR A 503 17.37 -35.51 20.21
N ILE A 504 16.77 -36.12 21.22
CA ILE A 504 17.48 -36.97 22.20
C ILE A 504 17.90 -38.28 21.53
N THR A 505 19.18 -38.64 21.67
CA THR A 505 19.74 -39.91 21.15
C THR A 505 18.94 -41.12 21.63
N GLY A 506 18.57 -42.01 20.70
CA GLY A 506 17.73 -43.19 20.98
C GLY A 506 16.23 -42.89 21.17
N ARG A 507 15.80 -41.61 21.10
CA ARG A 507 14.40 -41.18 21.20
C ARG A 507 13.94 -40.41 19.96
N VAL A 508 14.35 -40.90 18.79
CA VAL A 508 14.08 -40.31 17.48
C VAL A 508 14.00 -41.42 16.44
N ALA A 509 13.08 -41.28 15.50
CA ALA A 509 12.92 -42.22 14.40
C ALA A 509 12.71 -41.48 13.08
N LYS A 510 12.95 -42.19 11.97
CA LYS A 510 12.54 -41.75 10.65
C LYS A 510 11.75 -42.87 9.98
N PHE A 511 10.69 -42.48 9.27
CA PHE A 511 9.94 -43.37 8.39
C PHE A 511 10.37 -43.12 6.95
N VAL A 512 10.65 -44.21 6.23
CA VAL A 512 11.27 -44.19 4.90
C VAL A 512 10.40 -44.96 3.93
N VAL A 513 10.17 -44.39 2.74
CA VAL A 513 9.47 -45.04 1.64
C VAL A 513 10.29 -44.85 0.37
N ASN A 514 10.54 -45.93 -0.37
CA ASN A 514 11.37 -45.92 -1.60
C ASN A 514 12.73 -45.22 -1.41
N GLY A 515 13.38 -45.44 -0.27
CA GLY A 515 14.66 -44.82 0.08
C GLY A 515 14.60 -43.31 0.42
N LYS A 516 13.42 -42.69 0.40
CA LYS A 516 13.21 -41.28 0.77
C LYS A 516 12.60 -41.16 2.16
N VAL A 517 13.05 -40.17 2.93
CA VAL A 517 12.50 -39.89 4.26
C VAL A 517 11.12 -39.27 4.13
N LEU A 518 10.09 -40.03 4.51
CA LEU A 518 8.71 -39.56 4.56
C LEU A 518 8.48 -38.73 5.81
N ALA A 519 8.93 -39.21 6.97
CA ALA A 519 8.78 -38.52 8.24
C ALA A 519 10.03 -38.62 9.10
N ARG A 520 10.30 -37.60 9.92
CA ARG A 520 11.31 -37.63 10.98
C ARG A 520 10.75 -36.94 12.21
N PHE A 521 10.83 -37.61 13.36
CA PHE A 521 10.23 -37.12 14.59
C PHE A 521 10.92 -37.71 15.82
N GLY A 522 10.77 -37.05 16.97
CA GLY A 522 11.34 -37.51 18.23
C GLY A 522 11.14 -36.54 19.40
N GLU A 523 11.72 -36.88 20.55
CA GLU A 523 11.81 -35.97 21.69
C GLU A 523 12.88 -34.91 21.43
N ILE A 524 12.54 -33.64 21.62
CA ILE A 524 13.45 -32.52 21.36
C ILE A 524 14.59 -32.55 22.38
N ASN A 525 15.82 -32.37 21.89
CA ASN A 525 17.02 -32.37 22.73
C ASN A 525 16.95 -31.23 23.76
N PRO A 526 17.24 -31.46 25.05
CA PRO A 526 17.28 -30.41 26.07
C PRO A 526 18.13 -29.20 25.69
N LYS A 527 19.22 -29.39 24.93
CA LYS A 527 20.05 -28.28 24.45
C LYS A 527 19.30 -27.37 23.47
N VAL A 528 18.44 -27.93 22.63
CA VAL A 528 17.56 -27.15 21.74
C VAL A 528 16.55 -26.37 22.57
N LEU A 529 15.90 -27.00 23.54
CA LEU A 529 14.96 -26.33 24.44
C LEU A 529 15.63 -25.16 25.17
N GLU A 530 16.85 -25.35 25.69
CA GLU A 530 17.66 -24.30 26.31
C GLU A 530 17.98 -23.15 25.33
N ASN A 531 18.42 -23.44 24.11
CA ASN A 531 18.71 -22.43 23.07
C ASN A 531 17.48 -21.58 22.71
N TRP A 532 16.28 -22.14 22.88
CA TRP A 532 15.00 -21.47 22.67
C TRP A 532 14.34 -20.97 23.97
N GLY A 533 14.98 -21.15 25.12
CA GLY A 533 14.47 -20.71 26.42
C GLY A 533 13.14 -21.36 26.81
N LEU A 534 12.96 -22.64 26.43
CA LEU A 534 11.83 -23.51 26.77
C LEU A 534 12.21 -24.43 27.93
N GLU A 535 11.38 -24.46 28.97
CA GLU A 535 11.56 -25.34 30.14
C GLU A 535 10.66 -26.58 30.07
N MET A 536 9.50 -26.47 29.42
CA MET A 536 8.56 -27.58 29.26
C MET A 536 9.11 -28.60 28.26
N PRO A 537 8.99 -29.92 28.52
CA PRO A 537 9.36 -30.95 27.56
C PRO A 537 8.57 -30.79 26.26
N ALA A 538 9.24 -31.06 25.14
CA ALA A 538 8.62 -31.06 23.83
C ALA A 538 9.04 -32.27 22.99
N ALA A 539 8.12 -32.75 22.17
CA ALA A 539 8.37 -33.70 21.10
C ALA A 539 7.92 -33.07 19.78
N GLY A 540 8.58 -33.36 18.67
CA GLY A 540 8.18 -32.80 17.39
C GLY A 540 8.70 -33.55 16.19
N GLY A 541 8.21 -33.19 15.00
CA GLY A 541 8.60 -33.85 13.77
C GLY A 541 8.02 -33.21 12.52
N GLU A 542 8.46 -33.72 11.39
CA GLU A 542 7.98 -33.34 10.07
C GLU A 542 7.63 -34.54 9.21
N ILE A 543 6.60 -34.36 8.38
CA ILE A 543 6.17 -35.27 7.32
C ILE A 543 6.26 -34.52 5.99
N CYS A 544 6.87 -35.14 4.99
CA CYS A 544 6.89 -34.62 3.62
C CYS A 544 5.55 -34.88 2.94
N VAL A 545 4.72 -33.85 2.83
CA VAL A 545 3.36 -33.94 2.28
C VAL A 545 3.38 -34.26 0.80
N ASP A 546 4.36 -33.74 0.04
CA ASP A 546 4.50 -34.06 -1.38
C ASP A 546 4.76 -35.56 -1.61
N LEU A 547 5.62 -36.18 -0.80
CA LEU A 547 5.84 -37.63 -0.86
C LEU A 547 4.59 -38.40 -0.42
N LEU A 548 3.94 -37.94 0.65
CA LEU A 548 2.72 -38.56 1.17
C LEU A 548 1.59 -38.55 0.13
N PHE A 549 1.36 -37.41 -0.51
CA PHE A 549 0.37 -37.23 -1.57
C PHE A 549 0.66 -38.15 -2.77
N GLY A 550 1.92 -38.24 -3.20
CA GLY A 550 2.33 -39.11 -4.30
C GLY A 550 2.09 -40.61 -4.04
N LEU A 551 2.15 -41.06 -2.77
CA LEU A 551 1.88 -42.46 -2.41
C LEU A 551 0.39 -42.82 -2.47
N ILE A 552 -0.47 -41.82 -2.24
CA ILE A 552 -1.93 -42.01 -2.23
C ILE A 552 -2.47 -41.94 -3.67
N ASN A 553 -1.94 -41.02 -4.48
CA ASN A 553 -2.33 -40.86 -5.88
C ASN A 553 -1.65 -41.85 -6.85
N GLY A 554 -0.69 -42.67 -6.37
CA GLY A 554 0.08 -43.62 -7.17
C GLY A 554 -0.38 -45.09 -7.13
N LYS A 555 -1.50 -45.43 -6.49
CA LYS A 555 -2.05 -46.80 -6.52
C LYS A 555 -2.91 -46.99 -7.77
N GLU A 556 -2.40 -47.72 -8.76
CA GLU A 556 -3.26 -48.44 -9.70
C GLU A 556 -4.30 -49.25 -8.91
N VAL A 557 -5.58 -48.98 -9.13
CA VAL A 557 -6.67 -49.87 -8.72
C VAL A 557 -6.57 -51.11 -9.60
N SER A 558 -5.72 -52.06 -9.21
CA SER A 558 -5.64 -53.37 -9.86
C SER A 558 -6.97 -54.08 -9.66
N SER A 559 -7.67 -54.26 -10.77
CA SER A 559 -8.90 -55.04 -10.88
C SER A 559 -8.74 -56.47 -10.35
N LYS A 560 -9.84 -56.98 -9.77
CA LYS A 560 -10.15 -58.38 -9.36
C LYS A 560 -9.61 -58.73 -7.96
N THR A 561 -10.42 -59.01 -6.93
CA THR A 561 -11.80 -59.49 -6.86
C THR A 561 -12.39 -59.16 -5.47
N GLY A 562 -13.66 -58.77 -5.44
CA GLY A 562 -14.46 -58.70 -4.21
C GLY A 562 -15.24 -57.40 -4.12
N LYS A 563 -16.49 -57.43 -4.57
CA LYS A 563 -17.44 -56.34 -4.45
C LYS A 563 -17.48 -55.80 -3.01
N CYS A 564 -16.92 -54.62 -2.80
CA CYS A 564 -17.53 -53.63 -1.93
C CYS A 564 -17.99 -52.50 -2.85
N GLU A 565 -19.20 -52.68 -3.40
CA GLU A 565 -20.02 -51.54 -3.81
C GLU A 565 -20.17 -50.67 -2.56
N VAL A 566 -19.41 -49.57 -2.50
CA VAL A 566 -19.87 -48.43 -1.70
C VAL A 566 -21.12 -47.96 -2.42
N LYS A 567 -22.26 -48.49 -1.99
CA LYS A 567 -23.55 -47.88 -2.28
C LYS A 567 -23.42 -46.44 -1.81
N LEU A 568 -23.30 -45.52 -2.77
CA LEU A 568 -23.82 -44.18 -2.60
C LEU A 568 -25.20 -44.38 -1.97
N ALA A 569 -25.36 -43.98 -0.71
CA ALA A 569 -26.67 -43.89 -0.13
C ALA A 569 -27.49 -43.06 -1.11
N GLU A 570 -28.53 -43.67 -1.66
CA GLU A 570 -29.51 -42.99 -2.47
C GLU A 570 -29.91 -41.71 -1.72
N GLU A 571 -29.53 -40.57 -2.28
CA GLU A 571 -30.01 -39.26 -1.85
C GLU A 571 -31.52 -39.28 -2.05
N LYS A 572 -32.23 -39.60 -0.96
CA LYS A 572 -33.66 -39.40 -0.87
C LYS A 572 -33.91 -37.90 -0.99
N GLY A 573 -34.41 -37.51 -2.16
CA GLY A 573 -35.22 -36.32 -2.42
C GLY A 573 -34.83 -35.09 -1.61
N ILE A 574 -33.76 -34.41 -2.03
CA ILE A 574 -33.64 -32.98 -1.79
C ILE A 574 -34.37 -32.31 -2.95
N GLU A 575 -35.49 -31.66 -2.64
CA GLU A 575 -36.18 -30.79 -3.59
C GLU A 575 -35.17 -29.84 -4.24
N LYS A 576 -35.27 -29.68 -5.57
CA LYS A 576 -34.53 -28.66 -6.30
C LYS A 576 -34.65 -27.33 -5.53
N PRO A 577 -33.54 -26.60 -5.29
CA PRO A 577 -33.67 -25.25 -4.79
C PRO A 577 -34.56 -24.47 -5.77
N PRO A 578 -35.50 -23.65 -5.27
CA PRO A 578 -36.39 -22.89 -6.15
C PRO A 578 -35.54 -22.06 -7.10
N GLU A 579 -35.97 -22.00 -8.37
CA GLU A 579 -35.43 -21.10 -9.37
C GLU A 579 -35.22 -19.72 -8.73
N LYS A 580 -33.97 -19.24 -8.73
CA LYS A 580 -33.66 -17.87 -8.34
C LYS A 580 -34.41 -16.96 -9.30
N ARG A 581 -35.55 -16.45 -8.82
CA ARG A 581 -36.21 -15.30 -9.41
C ARG A 581 -35.19 -14.17 -9.47
N ASP A 582 -35.14 -13.48 -10.60
CA ASP A 582 -34.56 -12.16 -10.70
C ASP A 582 -35.23 -11.27 -9.67
N VAL A 583 -34.53 -10.98 -8.58
CA VAL A 583 -34.92 -9.96 -7.61
C VAL A 583 -34.03 -8.77 -7.87
N GLU A 584 -34.63 -7.69 -8.37
CA GLU A 584 -34.02 -6.35 -8.37
C GLU A 584 -33.46 -6.08 -6.97
N PHE A 585 -32.15 -5.89 -6.85
CA PHE A 585 -31.54 -5.55 -5.56
C PHE A 585 -31.92 -4.11 -5.19
N GLU A 586 -33.07 -3.95 -4.53
CA GLU A 586 -33.33 -2.76 -3.73
C GLU A 586 -32.18 -2.56 -2.73
N ARG A 587 -31.70 -1.33 -2.62
CA ARG A 587 -30.71 -0.91 -1.64
C ARG A 587 -31.30 -1.10 -0.24
N ILE A 588 -30.95 -2.19 0.45
CA ILE A 588 -31.37 -2.42 1.84
C ILE A 588 -30.35 -1.77 2.79
N ASP A 589 -30.68 -0.59 3.31
CA ASP A 589 -29.93 0.08 4.38
C ASP A 589 -30.48 -0.39 5.75
N THR A 590 -29.66 -1.09 6.56
CA THR A 590 -30.05 -1.49 7.94
C THR A 590 -30.14 -0.25 8.85
N GLU A 591 -31.31 0.03 9.42
CA GLU A 591 -31.52 1.14 10.35
C GLU A 591 -30.73 0.94 11.66
N ARG A 592 -30.00 1.98 12.10
CA ARG A 592 -29.05 1.93 13.21
C ARG A 592 -29.68 2.51 14.48
N LEU A 593 -30.39 1.68 15.24
CA LEU A 593 -31.12 2.11 16.46
C LEU A 593 -30.18 2.68 17.53
N PHE A 594 -28.93 2.21 17.59
CA PHE A 594 -27.92 2.70 18.53
C PHE A 594 -27.52 4.17 18.32
N TYR A 595 -27.83 4.79 17.18
CA TYR A 595 -27.67 6.23 16.97
C TYR A 595 -28.85 7.07 17.48
N GLN A 596 -30.00 6.45 17.66
CA GLN A 596 -31.19 7.09 18.23
C GLN A 596 -31.14 7.00 19.75
N ASP A 597 -30.90 5.80 20.29
CA ASP A 597 -30.66 5.60 21.72
C ASP A 597 -29.57 4.55 21.97
N PRO A 598 -28.34 4.97 22.34
CA PRO A 598 -27.25 4.02 22.61
C PRO A 598 -27.49 3.19 23.88
N TYR A 599 -28.51 3.52 24.69
CA TYR A 599 -28.91 2.80 25.91
C TYR A 599 -29.99 1.74 25.67
N MET A 600 -30.50 1.62 24.44
CA MET A 600 -31.48 0.62 24.07
C MET A 600 -30.89 -0.79 24.28
N LYS A 601 -31.56 -1.61 25.09
CA LYS A 601 -31.10 -2.96 25.44
C LYS A 601 -31.83 -4.07 24.67
N GLU A 602 -33.04 -3.80 24.22
CA GLU A 602 -33.89 -4.75 23.53
C GLU A 602 -34.59 -4.07 22.35
N ALA A 603 -34.79 -4.80 21.27
CA ALA A 603 -35.55 -4.35 20.10
C ALA A 603 -36.10 -5.56 19.34
N GLN A 604 -37.08 -5.33 18.46
CA GLN A 604 -37.51 -6.31 17.47
C GLN A 604 -37.04 -5.88 16.09
N ALA A 605 -36.61 -6.82 15.27
CA ALA A 605 -36.18 -6.57 13.90
C ALA A 605 -36.67 -7.67 12.98
N LYS A 606 -36.86 -7.34 11.70
CA LYS A 606 -37.23 -8.30 10.66
C LYS A 606 -35.96 -8.85 10.02
N VAL A 607 -35.92 -10.17 9.83
CA VAL A 607 -34.84 -10.85 9.13
C VAL A 607 -34.95 -10.59 7.64
N ILE A 608 -33.91 -10.00 7.07
CA ILE A 608 -33.82 -9.67 5.64
C ILE A 608 -33.16 -10.80 4.86
N GLU A 609 -32.11 -11.40 5.43
CA GLU A 609 -31.30 -12.40 4.75
C GLU A 609 -30.61 -13.29 5.79
N ILE A 610 -30.52 -14.59 5.50
CA ILE A 610 -29.76 -15.58 6.30
C ILE A 610 -28.81 -16.31 5.35
N ASN A 611 -27.54 -16.39 5.73
CA ASN A 611 -26.52 -17.18 5.04
C ASN A 611 -25.69 -17.97 6.06
N GLY A 612 -26.07 -19.23 6.29
CA GLY A 612 -25.50 -20.05 7.36
C GLY A 612 -25.69 -19.39 8.72
N LYS A 613 -24.59 -18.98 9.37
CA LYS A 613 -24.61 -18.28 10.68
C LYS A 613 -24.75 -16.75 10.58
N GLU A 614 -24.74 -16.21 9.37
CA GLU A 614 -24.83 -14.77 9.13
C GLU A 614 -26.28 -14.34 8.93
N VAL A 615 -26.69 -13.29 9.66
CA VAL A 615 -28.06 -12.76 9.64
C VAL A 615 -28.01 -11.26 9.37
N ILE A 616 -28.78 -10.80 8.38
CA ILE A 616 -28.99 -9.38 8.07
C ILE A 616 -30.39 -8.99 8.50
N LEU A 617 -30.52 -7.83 9.16
CA LEU A 617 -31.77 -7.32 9.72
C LEU A 617 -32.13 -5.98 9.07
N ASP A 618 -33.42 -5.64 9.11
CA ASP A 618 -33.92 -4.32 8.66
C ASP A 618 -33.44 -3.19 9.57
N LYS A 619 -33.30 -3.48 10.86
CA LYS A 619 -32.77 -2.57 11.88
C LYS A 619 -32.00 -3.33 12.96
N THR A 620 -31.10 -2.63 13.64
CA THR A 620 -30.28 -3.25 14.68
C THR A 620 -29.91 -2.30 15.79
N LEU A 621 -29.89 -2.83 17.02
CA LEU A 621 -29.34 -2.16 18.18
C LEU A 621 -27.84 -2.45 18.38
N PHE A 622 -27.24 -3.37 17.61
CA PHE A 622 -25.85 -3.78 17.76
C PHE A 622 -24.89 -2.92 16.94
N PHE A 623 -23.82 -2.44 17.56
CA PHE A 623 -22.75 -1.71 16.91
C PHE A 623 -21.74 -2.67 16.29
N ALA A 624 -21.46 -2.48 15.00
CA ALA A 624 -20.43 -3.22 14.28
C ALA A 624 -19.03 -2.66 14.59
N PHE A 625 -17.98 -3.48 14.48
CA PHE A 625 -16.60 -3.00 14.66
C PHE A 625 -16.31 -1.80 13.72
N SER A 626 -15.99 -0.63 14.29
CA SER A 626 -15.73 0.60 13.54
C SER A 626 -15.02 1.64 14.40
N GLY A 627 -14.16 2.46 13.80
CA GLY A 627 -13.45 3.55 14.50
C GLY A 627 -12.55 3.09 15.66
N GLY A 628 -12.17 1.81 15.67
CA GLY A 628 -11.45 1.17 16.76
C GLY A 628 -12.31 0.64 17.90
N GLN A 629 -13.63 0.88 17.91
CA GLN A 629 -14.54 0.30 18.91
C GLN A 629 -14.89 -1.14 18.54
N ALA A 630 -14.71 -2.05 19.50
CA ALA A 630 -15.09 -3.45 19.35
C ALA A 630 -16.60 -3.61 19.10
N SER A 631 -16.99 -4.61 18.32
CA SER A 631 -18.41 -4.88 18.07
C SER A 631 -19.11 -5.33 19.36
N ASP A 632 -20.43 -5.13 19.38
CA ASP A 632 -21.26 -5.64 20.47
C ASP A 632 -21.41 -7.17 20.46
N ARG A 633 -21.99 -7.65 21.55
CA ARG A 633 -22.44 -9.03 21.78
C ARG A 633 -23.86 -8.97 22.34
N GLY A 634 -24.55 -10.10 22.34
CA GLY A 634 -25.92 -10.21 22.83
C GLY A 634 -26.56 -11.48 22.32
N THR A 635 -27.87 -11.45 22.09
CA THR A 635 -28.60 -12.56 21.48
C THR A 635 -29.58 -12.06 20.40
N ILE A 636 -29.85 -12.93 19.42
CA ILE A 636 -30.94 -12.80 18.46
C ILE A 636 -31.81 -14.04 18.63
N ASN A 637 -33.05 -13.87 19.09
CA ASN A 637 -33.94 -14.97 19.51
C ASN A 637 -33.22 -15.98 20.42
N GLU A 638 -32.61 -15.50 21.51
CA GLU A 638 -31.85 -16.33 22.47
C GLU A 638 -30.59 -17.02 21.91
N ILE A 639 -30.28 -16.87 20.62
CA ILE A 639 -29.05 -17.40 20.03
C ILE A 639 -27.91 -16.40 20.27
N PRO A 640 -26.78 -16.80 20.87
CA PRO A 640 -25.66 -15.91 21.13
C PRO A 640 -25.09 -15.28 19.85
N LEU A 641 -24.93 -13.96 19.90
CA LEU A 641 -24.31 -13.14 18.86
C LEU A 641 -22.80 -13.06 19.11
N VAL A 642 -22.03 -13.66 18.20
CA VAL A 642 -20.57 -13.76 18.29
C VAL A 642 -19.87 -12.54 17.73
N GLU A 643 -20.40 -11.90 16.69
CA GLU A 643 -19.76 -10.71 16.11
C GLU A 643 -20.75 -9.90 15.27
N VAL A 644 -20.48 -8.60 15.09
CA VAL A 644 -21.23 -7.74 14.17
C VAL A 644 -20.25 -7.03 13.25
N LYS A 645 -20.44 -7.18 11.94
CA LYS A 645 -19.58 -6.63 10.90
C LYS A 645 -20.34 -5.63 10.03
N LYS A 646 -19.62 -4.64 9.52
CA LYS A 646 -20.11 -3.74 8.47
C LYS A 646 -19.63 -4.27 7.12
N ALA A 647 -20.57 -4.55 6.22
CA ALA A 647 -20.27 -4.98 4.85
C ALA A 647 -21.02 -4.05 3.87
N ASN A 648 -20.30 -3.11 3.24
CA ASN A 648 -20.88 -2.04 2.43
C ASN A 648 -21.94 -1.23 3.21
N HIS A 649 -23.20 -1.26 2.77
CA HIS A 649 -24.37 -0.64 3.38
C HIS A 649 -25.11 -1.55 4.39
N LYS A 650 -24.67 -2.79 4.56
CA LYS A 650 -25.32 -3.80 5.42
C LYS A 650 -24.60 -3.95 6.77
N ILE A 651 -25.38 -4.29 7.81
CA ILE A 651 -24.85 -4.77 9.09
C ILE A 651 -25.13 -6.28 9.19
N VAL A 652 -24.05 -7.05 9.26
CA VAL A 652 -24.08 -8.52 9.30
C VAL A 652 -23.87 -8.99 10.74
N HIS A 653 -24.80 -9.83 11.22
CA HIS A 653 -24.80 -10.40 12.57
C HIS A 653 -24.37 -11.85 12.49
N ILE A 654 -23.27 -12.21 13.15
CA ILE A 654 -22.72 -13.57 13.14
C ILE A 654 -23.13 -14.27 14.42
N LEU A 655 -23.96 -15.30 14.29
CA LEU A 655 -24.45 -16.11 15.41
C LEU A 655 -23.49 -17.26 15.73
N GLU A 656 -23.58 -17.79 16.95
CA GLU A 656 -22.77 -18.94 17.40
C GLU A 656 -23.10 -20.23 16.62
N LYS A 657 -24.37 -20.37 16.25
CA LYS A 657 -24.91 -21.49 15.46
C LYS A 657 -25.87 -20.96 14.39
N GLU A 658 -26.21 -21.80 13.43
CA GLU A 658 -27.23 -21.46 12.44
C GLU A 658 -28.58 -21.23 13.14
N PRO A 659 -29.33 -20.20 12.72
CA PRO A 659 -30.61 -19.87 13.34
C PRO A 659 -31.70 -20.87 12.96
N ASP A 660 -32.67 -21.04 13.86
CA ASP A 660 -33.88 -21.84 13.65
C ASP A 660 -35.08 -21.02 13.12
N PHE A 661 -34.86 -19.73 12.83
CA PHE A 661 -35.80 -18.81 12.19
C PHE A 661 -35.48 -18.58 10.71
N ASN A 662 -36.45 -18.08 9.94
CA ASN A 662 -36.36 -17.91 8.50
C ASN A 662 -36.26 -16.43 8.08
N THR A 663 -35.87 -16.21 6.82
CA THR A 663 -35.95 -14.89 6.21
C THR A 663 -37.41 -14.40 6.18
N GLY A 664 -37.64 -13.17 6.65
CA GLY A 664 -38.97 -12.57 6.80
C GLY A 664 -39.53 -12.61 8.22
N ASP A 665 -38.98 -13.44 9.10
CA ASP A 665 -39.42 -13.56 10.50
C ASP A 665 -39.05 -12.32 11.32
N THR A 666 -39.82 -12.04 12.36
CA THR A 666 -39.49 -11.04 13.38
C THR A 666 -38.70 -11.70 14.50
N VAL A 667 -37.51 -11.19 14.77
CA VAL A 667 -36.61 -11.68 15.82
C VAL A 667 -36.44 -10.65 16.94
N GLN A 668 -36.33 -11.14 18.16
CA GLN A 668 -36.01 -10.36 19.35
C GLN A 668 -34.50 -10.19 19.48
N LEU A 669 -34.05 -8.95 19.58
CA LEU A 669 -32.65 -8.59 19.84
C LEU A 669 -32.48 -8.27 21.31
N SER A 670 -31.47 -8.83 21.96
CA SER A 670 -31.08 -8.48 23.33
C SER A 670 -29.59 -8.15 23.38
N LEU A 671 -29.24 -6.98 23.93
CA LEU A 671 -27.88 -6.47 23.98
C LEU A 671 -27.14 -6.98 25.22
N GLY A 672 -25.89 -7.42 25.04
CA GLY A 672 -24.95 -7.67 26.13
C GLY A 672 -24.58 -6.37 26.84
N TRP A 673 -25.45 -5.90 27.74
CA TRP A 673 -25.43 -4.54 28.28
C TRP A 673 -24.13 -4.19 28.99
N GLU A 674 -23.58 -5.09 29.80
CA GLU A 674 -22.33 -4.85 30.52
C GLU A 674 -21.17 -4.53 29.56
N ARG A 675 -21.04 -5.33 28.51
CA ARG A 675 -20.04 -5.10 27.45
C ARG A 675 -20.27 -3.77 26.75
N ARG A 676 -21.50 -3.49 26.28
CA ARG A 676 -21.83 -2.22 25.62
C ARG A 676 -21.51 -1.04 26.53
N TYR A 677 -21.89 -1.12 27.80
CA TYR A 677 -21.73 -0.03 28.74
C TYR A 677 -20.25 0.28 28.99
N ASN A 678 -19.42 -0.75 29.18
CA ASN A 678 -17.97 -0.58 29.30
C ASN A 678 -17.33 -0.02 28.02
N LEU A 679 -17.77 -0.47 26.84
CA LEU A 679 -17.34 0.11 25.55
C LEU A 679 -17.68 1.60 25.47
N MET A 680 -18.91 2.01 25.83
CA MET A 680 -19.33 3.41 25.84
C MET A 680 -18.52 4.26 26.81
N LYS A 681 -18.25 3.74 28.02
CA LYS A 681 -17.43 4.43 29.03
C LYS A 681 -16.01 4.65 28.52
N LEU A 682 -15.36 3.60 28.03
CA LEU A 682 -13.98 3.65 27.55
C LEU A 682 -13.84 4.47 26.26
N HIS A 683 -14.85 4.46 25.38
CA HIS A 683 -14.86 5.31 24.20
C HIS A 683 -14.98 6.79 24.57
N SER A 684 -15.94 7.15 25.44
CA SER A 684 -16.05 8.51 25.95
C SER A 684 -14.80 8.95 26.72
N ALA A 685 -14.19 8.05 27.51
CA ALA A 685 -12.94 8.31 28.20
C ALA A 685 -11.79 8.61 27.22
N ALA A 686 -11.70 7.88 26.10
CA ALA A 686 -10.69 8.13 25.08
C ALA A 686 -10.78 9.54 24.50
N HIS A 687 -11.99 10.04 24.21
CA HIS A 687 -12.16 11.42 23.76
C HIS A 687 -11.79 12.45 24.81
N ILE A 688 -12.18 12.24 26.07
CA ILE A 688 -11.85 13.17 27.17
C ILE A 688 -10.34 13.19 27.44
N VAL A 689 -9.68 12.04 27.44
CA VAL A 689 -8.22 11.93 27.66
C VAL A 689 -7.43 12.57 26.53
N TYR A 690 -7.92 12.53 25.31
CA TYR A 690 -7.25 13.15 24.18
C TYR A 690 -7.21 14.68 24.28
N TYR A 691 -8.17 15.31 24.95
CA TYR A 691 -8.26 16.76 25.01
C TYR A 691 -7.07 17.43 25.74
N PRO A 692 -6.66 17.01 26.95
CA PRO A 692 -5.44 17.51 27.58
C PRO A 692 -4.17 17.33 26.73
N PHE A 693 -4.10 16.27 25.90
CA PHE A 693 -3.00 16.12 24.94
C PHE A 693 -3.04 17.19 23.83
N VAL A 694 -4.23 17.57 23.36
CA VAL A 694 -4.38 18.64 22.37
C VAL A 694 -3.88 19.97 22.94
N GLU A 695 -4.25 20.32 24.16
CA GLU A 695 -3.85 21.58 24.81
C GLU A 695 -2.34 21.64 25.06
N LYS A 696 -1.73 20.55 25.54
CA LYS A 696 -0.30 20.53 25.89
C LYS A 696 0.63 20.29 24.70
N LEU A 697 0.18 19.51 23.70
CA LEU A 697 1.04 19.03 22.60
C LEU A 697 0.69 19.59 21.22
N GLY A 698 -0.33 20.45 21.10
CA GLY A 698 -0.69 21.08 19.83
C GLY A 698 -1.38 20.13 18.84
N LYS A 699 -2.38 19.38 19.33
CA LYS A 699 -3.22 18.45 18.53
C LYS A 699 -2.42 17.34 17.81
N PRO A 700 -1.77 16.43 18.56
CA PRO A 700 -0.92 15.39 17.99
C PRO A 700 -1.73 14.44 17.08
N LYS A 701 -1.23 14.13 15.89
CA LYS A 701 -1.95 13.31 14.90
C LYS A 701 -2.22 11.90 15.44
N ILE A 702 -3.50 11.56 15.65
CA ILE A 702 -3.93 10.18 15.97
C ILE A 702 -3.60 9.27 14.79
N ILE A 703 -2.92 8.17 15.06
CA ILE A 703 -2.56 7.13 14.08
C ILE A 703 -3.24 5.79 14.37
N GLY A 704 -3.89 5.65 15.52
CA GLY A 704 -4.65 4.46 15.85
C GLY A 704 -5.45 4.60 17.14
N SER A 705 -6.55 3.86 17.23
CA SER A 705 -7.35 3.68 18.42
C SER A 705 -7.77 2.22 18.53
N ASN A 706 -7.98 1.73 19.74
CA ASN A 706 -8.64 0.44 19.97
C ASN A 706 -9.38 0.50 21.31
N ILE A 707 -10.68 0.23 21.32
CA ILE A 707 -11.58 0.31 22.47
C ILE A 707 -12.23 -1.06 22.62
N ASN A 708 -11.82 -1.77 23.67
CA ASN A 708 -12.36 -3.06 24.10
C ASN A 708 -13.11 -2.87 25.42
N PRO A 709 -13.93 -3.84 25.88
CA PRO A 709 -14.64 -3.70 27.16
C PRO A 709 -13.71 -3.52 28.36
N ASP A 710 -12.46 -3.99 28.30
CA ASP A 710 -11.56 -3.98 29.46
C ASP A 710 -10.63 -2.75 29.47
N LYS A 711 -10.33 -2.22 28.28
CA LYS A 711 -9.43 -1.06 28.10
C LYS A 711 -9.59 -0.38 26.74
N ALA A 712 -9.26 0.90 26.70
CA ALA A 712 -9.04 1.64 25.46
C ALA A 712 -7.56 1.97 25.28
N ARG A 713 -7.16 2.29 24.04
CA ARG A 713 -5.86 2.88 23.74
C ARG A 713 -5.98 3.94 22.65
N ILE A 714 -5.13 4.94 22.74
CA ILE A 714 -4.93 5.98 21.72
C ILE A 714 -3.46 5.99 21.34
N ASP A 715 -3.19 5.92 20.04
CA ASP A 715 -1.87 6.00 19.44
C ASP A 715 -1.77 7.30 18.65
N PHE A 716 -0.71 8.09 18.87
CA PHE A 716 -0.49 9.35 18.15
C PHE A 716 0.98 9.60 17.84
N LEU A 717 1.25 10.42 16.83
CA LEU A 717 2.61 10.86 16.47
C LEU A 717 3.06 11.97 17.41
N TYR A 718 4.20 11.74 18.05
CA TYR A 718 4.89 12.74 18.85
C TYR A 718 6.36 12.35 19.00
N ASP A 719 7.27 13.29 18.79
CA ASP A 719 8.71 13.07 18.69
C ASP A 719 9.43 13.11 20.05
N LYS A 720 8.76 13.59 21.10
CA LYS A 720 9.30 13.68 22.46
C LYS A 720 8.61 12.70 23.41
N PRO A 721 9.32 12.14 24.41
CA PRO A 721 8.69 11.27 25.40
C PRO A 721 7.62 11.99 26.23
N ILE A 722 6.41 11.43 26.30
CA ILE A 722 5.30 12.01 27.09
C ILE A 722 5.25 11.53 28.55
N THR A 723 6.22 10.71 29.01
CA THR A 723 6.15 10.08 30.35
C THR A 723 5.90 11.08 31.48
N GLN A 724 6.52 12.25 31.41
CA GLN A 724 6.46 13.26 32.49
C GLN A 724 5.09 13.92 32.63
N ILE A 725 4.30 13.98 31.54
CA ILE A 725 2.99 14.64 31.55
C ILE A 725 1.83 13.68 31.82
N ILE A 726 2.03 12.36 31.76
CA ILE A 726 0.96 11.36 31.96
C ILE A 726 0.20 11.55 33.29
N PRO A 727 0.86 11.73 34.46
CA PRO A 727 0.14 11.92 35.72
C PRO A 727 -0.74 13.17 35.73
N GLU A 728 -0.29 14.24 35.06
CA GLU A 728 -1.03 15.50 34.95
C GLU A 728 -2.25 15.32 34.03
N ILE A 729 -2.06 14.69 32.86
CA ILE A 729 -3.14 14.35 31.92
C ILE A 729 -4.19 13.45 32.59
N GLU A 730 -3.76 12.44 33.35
CA GLU A 730 -4.66 11.55 34.10
C GLU A 730 -5.50 12.34 35.12
N LYS A 731 -4.87 13.27 35.85
CA LYS A 731 -5.56 14.13 36.81
C LYS A 731 -6.59 15.02 36.12
N GLU A 732 -6.20 15.73 35.07
CA GLU A 732 -7.09 16.63 34.31
C GLU A 732 -8.27 15.88 33.68
N ALA A 733 -8.03 14.70 33.11
CA ALA A 733 -9.09 13.87 32.54
C ALA A 733 -10.06 13.36 33.61
N ASN A 734 -9.57 12.92 34.78
CA ASN A 734 -10.43 12.51 35.89
C ASN A 734 -11.23 13.68 36.47
N GLU A 735 -10.65 14.88 36.56
CA GLU A 735 -11.35 16.10 36.98
C GLU A 735 -12.45 16.48 35.97
N ALA A 736 -12.17 16.37 34.67
CA ALA A 736 -13.15 16.59 33.61
C ALA A 736 -14.31 15.60 33.66
N ILE A 737 -14.01 14.32 33.90
CA ILE A 737 -15.02 13.27 34.10
C ILE A 737 -15.88 13.57 35.32
N ALA A 738 -15.26 13.95 36.44
CA ALA A 738 -15.95 14.26 37.69
C ALA A 738 -16.89 15.49 37.59
N LYS A 739 -16.62 16.43 36.67
CA LYS A 739 -17.54 17.54 36.39
C LYS A 739 -18.89 17.09 35.83
N GLY A 740 -19.00 15.86 35.33
CA GLY A 740 -20.27 15.28 34.89
C GLY A 740 -20.94 16.07 33.76
N LEU A 741 -20.15 16.56 32.80
CA LEU A 741 -20.68 17.27 31.66
C LEU A 741 -21.52 16.35 30.77
N GLU A 742 -22.54 16.92 30.14
CA GLU A 742 -23.38 16.21 29.17
C GLU A 742 -22.56 15.87 27.92
N ILE A 743 -22.70 14.63 27.45
CA ILE A 743 -22.08 14.12 26.24
C ILE A 743 -23.18 13.94 25.18
N LYS A 744 -22.98 14.57 24.03
CA LYS A 744 -23.89 14.48 22.87
C LYS A 744 -23.18 13.88 21.68
N SER A 745 -23.85 13.00 20.96
CA SER A 745 -23.45 12.56 19.62
C SER A 745 -24.56 12.97 18.65
N GLU A 746 -24.28 13.89 17.75
CA GLU A 746 -25.25 14.46 16.80
C GLU A 746 -24.80 14.17 15.36
N PRO A 747 -25.71 13.93 14.40
CA PRO A 747 -25.33 13.85 12.99
C PRO A 747 -24.68 15.15 12.51
N ASP A 748 -23.72 15.04 11.60
CA ASP A 748 -23.13 16.21 10.94
C ASP A 748 -24.18 16.92 10.08
N LYS A 749 -24.11 18.25 10.03
CA LYS A 749 -25.10 19.09 9.34
C LYS A 749 -25.08 18.93 7.82
N LYS A 750 -23.95 18.48 7.25
CA LYS A 750 -23.70 18.34 5.82
C LYS A 750 -23.71 16.88 5.38
N ASP A 751 -23.35 15.96 6.27
CA ASP A 751 -23.25 14.53 6.00
C ASP A 751 -23.93 13.71 7.12
N PRO A 752 -25.19 13.26 6.93
CA PRO A 752 -25.92 12.49 7.93
C PRO A 752 -25.26 11.17 8.33
N GLU A 753 -24.33 10.64 7.53
CA GLU A 753 -23.58 9.43 7.87
C GLU A 753 -22.41 9.70 8.84
N LYS A 754 -21.98 10.96 8.95
CA LYS A 754 -20.99 11.41 9.93
C LYS A 754 -21.68 11.91 11.19
N ARG A 755 -21.02 11.74 12.33
CA ARG A 755 -21.51 12.20 13.64
C ARG A 755 -20.43 12.96 14.39
N TRP A 756 -20.85 13.93 15.17
CA TRP A 756 -20.02 14.74 16.05
C TRP A 756 -20.30 14.40 17.50
N TRP A 757 -19.26 13.93 18.18
CA TRP A 757 -19.23 13.82 19.62
C TRP A 757 -18.89 15.17 20.23
N LYS A 758 -19.59 15.55 21.31
CA LYS A 758 -19.37 16.80 22.06
C LYS A 758 -19.48 16.55 23.56
N CYS A 759 -18.61 17.23 24.33
CA CYS A 759 -18.65 17.28 25.79
C CYS A 759 -18.15 18.66 26.24
N GLY A 760 -19.04 19.51 26.76
CA GLY A 760 -18.71 20.90 27.05
C GLY A 760 -18.28 21.67 25.79
N SER A 761 -17.12 22.33 25.83
CA SER A 761 -16.51 23.03 24.68
C SER A 761 -15.77 22.10 23.71
N TRP A 762 -15.69 20.81 24.01
CA TRP A 762 -14.92 19.84 23.23
C TRP A 762 -15.80 19.16 22.20
N GLY A 763 -15.28 18.95 21.00
CA GLY A 763 -15.97 18.18 19.98
C GLY A 763 -15.04 17.61 18.92
N MET A 764 -15.39 16.43 18.41
CA MET A 764 -14.65 15.76 17.34
C MET A 764 -15.57 14.81 16.56
N PRO A 765 -15.26 14.50 15.28
CA PRO A 765 -16.04 13.52 14.53
C PRO A 765 -15.86 12.13 15.15
N CYS A 766 -16.98 11.50 15.52
CA CYS A 766 -16.99 10.14 16.03
C CYS A 766 -18.36 9.48 15.78
N GLY A 767 -18.32 8.31 15.15
CA GLY A 767 -19.50 7.49 14.86
C GLY A 767 -19.72 6.32 15.83
N GLY A 768 -19.03 6.27 16.97
CA GLY A 768 -19.19 5.22 17.98
C GLY A 768 -20.32 5.46 18.97
N THR A 769 -20.46 4.57 19.96
CA THR A 769 -21.43 4.71 21.05
C THR A 769 -20.79 5.31 22.30
N HIS A 770 -21.54 6.16 23.00
CA HIS A 770 -21.04 6.99 24.10
C HIS A 770 -22.05 7.05 25.24
N VAL A 771 -21.54 7.20 26.46
CA VAL A 771 -22.37 7.54 27.63
C VAL A 771 -22.96 8.95 27.49
N LYS A 772 -24.13 9.19 28.10
CA LYS A 772 -24.86 10.48 28.05
C LYS A 772 -24.23 11.52 28.99
N ASN A 773 -23.57 11.07 30.05
CA ASN A 773 -22.89 11.95 31.00
C ASN A 773 -21.47 11.47 31.30
N ALA A 774 -20.52 12.40 31.36
CA ALA A 774 -19.12 12.07 31.62
C ALA A 774 -18.94 11.33 32.96
N SER A 775 -19.72 11.65 33.99
CA SER A 775 -19.63 11.00 35.31
C SER A 775 -19.89 9.50 35.29
N GLU A 776 -20.61 8.99 34.27
CA GLU A 776 -20.86 7.55 34.10
C GLU A 776 -19.59 6.74 33.83
N ILE A 777 -18.54 7.39 33.31
CA ILE A 777 -17.25 6.75 33.03
C ILE A 777 -16.62 6.22 34.33
N GLY A 778 -16.81 6.93 35.45
CA GLY A 778 -16.11 6.65 36.69
C GLY A 778 -14.63 7.08 36.63
N LYS A 779 -13.84 6.58 37.57
CA LYS A 779 -12.41 6.93 37.64
C LYS A 779 -11.63 6.14 36.58
N ILE A 780 -10.66 6.79 35.95
CA ILE A 780 -9.80 6.17 34.94
C ILE A 780 -8.34 6.21 35.35
N LYS A 781 -7.55 5.31 34.78
CA LYS A 781 -6.10 5.25 34.91
C LYS A 781 -5.43 5.17 33.54
N LEU A 782 -4.32 5.89 33.40
CA LEU A 782 -3.53 5.98 32.18
C LEU A 782 -2.23 5.21 32.32
N LYS A 783 -1.83 4.54 31.24
CA LYS A 783 -0.53 3.86 31.14
C LYS A 783 0.11 4.12 29.79
N ARG A 784 1.29 4.73 29.80
CA ARG A 784 2.12 4.89 28.59
C ARG A 784 2.72 3.54 28.19
N LYS A 785 2.75 3.27 26.88
CA LYS A 785 3.55 2.20 26.26
C LYS A 785 4.38 2.77 25.12
N ASN A 786 5.64 2.38 25.04
CA ASN A 786 6.50 2.69 23.91
C ASN A 786 6.22 1.71 22.77
N ILE A 787 6.00 2.23 21.56
CA ILE A 787 5.72 1.44 20.35
C ILE A 787 6.67 1.74 19.19
N GLY A 788 7.78 2.45 19.45
CA GLY A 788 8.78 2.86 18.47
C GLY A 788 9.03 4.38 18.45
N GLY A 789 10.12 4.82 17.81
CA GLY A 789 10.49 6.22 17.72
C GLY A 789 9.43 7.08 17.00
N GLY A 790 9.11 8.24 17.57
CA GLY A 790 8.13 9.20 17.01
C GLY A 790 6.66 8.82 17.19
N LYS A 791 6.35 7.76 17.96
CA LYS A 791 5.01 7.26 18.19
C LYS A 791 4.76 7.04 19.69
N GLU A 792 3.60 7.46 20.16
CA GLU A 792 3.20 7.30 21.55
C GLU A 792 1.90 6.52 21.65
N ARG A 793 1.82 5.64 22.67
CA ARG A 793 0.61 4.89 23.01
C ARG A 793 0.23 5.16 24.46
N VAL A 794 -1.04 5.50 24.66
CA VAL A 794 -1.64 5.66 26.00
C VAL A 794 -2.79 4.67 26.11
N GLU A 795 -2.67 3.73 27.05
CA GLU A 795 -3.77 2.84 27.44
C GLU A 795 -4.60 3.50 28.55
N ILE A 796 -5.91 3.31 28.49
CA ILE A 796 -6.92 3.85 29.40
C ILE A 796 -7.70 2.66 29.98
N THR A 797 -7.76 2.57 31.31
CA THR A 797 -8.54 1.54 32.02
C THR A 797 -9.51 2.19 32.98
N LEU A 798 -10.71 1.61 33.12
CA LEU A 798 -11.65 1.97 34.18
C LEU A 798 -11.13 1.41 35.52
N MET A 799 -11.39 2.11 36.63
CA MET A 799 -10.94 1.77 37.99
C MET A 799 -12.06 1.33 38.90
#